data_AF-A0A3D5Z9U1-F1
#
_entry.id   AF-A0A3D5Z9U1-F1
#
_cell.length_a   1.000
_cell.length_b   1.000
_cell.length_c   1.000
_cell.angle_alpha   90.00
_cell.angle_beta   90.00
_cell.angle_gamma   90.00
#
_symmetry.space_group_name_H-M   'P 1'
#
loop_
_entity.id
_entity.type
_entity.pdbx_description
1 polymer ?
#
loop_
_entity_poly.entity_id
_entity_poly.type
_entity_poly.pdbx_seq_one_letter_code
_entity_poly.pdbx_strand_id
1 'polypeptide(L)'
;MNSVLRFIGFVCALCFCSRVAGQSVVINEFMSKNETSVQDLEGDFSDWLELYNSGNSEVNLEGFHLSDDSEEITKWVFPSAIIPAGGHLLIYASEKDLTAGIELHTNFKISQSGEPLILSNPEGEVVSSIPSIWIAPDLSYARITDGSEQLLATENSTPGETNILPSAIISSHLSGYYDSPITLNLTASSSNVIRYTLDGSIPDADSPVFSELELGVNQSSNEGISFIPTTPLEGPYQLEVFKWKTPEEVNRCHVLRYASFSGNQLVGNVTSSTFFIGPQLSERYSFPVVSLVTDSLNLFDYESGIYIPGMRHDQEGWVWWPYGNYHNRGQEWEREMHISYFNEEGELTLDTNSGMRMRGFGSTSNPQKSFNVYFRDDYGLDLANLSLFPDSASEKFKRFTFRNSGNDFLQTHFRDALLQRIAIPLDLDLQAFKPSILFINGEYWGIHNIREKYDKHHFHYQYGIATEELNVLGVCGEIEEGDNAEYLDLLSYLEGHDLDIEENYAYVSDRVDISNLIDFQIAEIYFANYDWPCNNFKMWKSSSPESRWRFLIFDLDLSFGFSENSASSVLSLEHATSESSEWPNCPCSNMIFRKLLENENFRMRFVERFAYCQENVFDTPIIEDVLNEFVALYLPEMGEHIARWKRPASLDEWYNQIEIMRRFSLERPCYMEENIRDYFDLQSYEFDCSVSIIENSQKEIVIYPNPSCGSISLFNNSSSNFEHAELSVHSSTGDLVETFQEVNIPKGTSVDLNLERLSAGIYFVSILTDSAVKSTKLVIE
;
A
#
# COMPACT_ATOMS: atom_id res chain seq x y z
N MET A 1 -23.54 49.06 -45.27
CA MET A 1 -24.97 49.01 -44.92
C MET A 1 -25.25 47.66 -44.30
N ASN A 2 -25.44 47.64 -42.97
CA ASN A 2 -26.02 46.59 -42.13
C ASN A 2 -25.53 45.13 -42.25
N SER A 3 -24.85 44.65 -41.21
CA SER A 3 -25.31 43.46 -40.46
C SER A 3 -24.75 43.50 -39.04
N VAL A 4 -25.67 43.53 -38.09
CA VAL A 4 -25.48 43.70 -36.64
C VAL A 4 -25.09 42.35 -36.04
N LEU A 5 -23.92 42.27 -35.40
CA LEU A 5 -23.52 41.15 -34.54
C LEU A 5 -24.25 41.29 -33.19
N ARG A 6 -24.97 40.23 -32.80
CA ARG A 6 -25.58 40.10 -31.47
C ARG A 6 -24.49 39.70 -30.46
N PHE A 7 -24.17 40.59 -29.53
CA PHE A 7 -23.43 40.28 -28.30
C PHE A 7 -24.41 39.62 -27.32
N ILE A 8 -24.14 38.37 -26.91
CA ILE A 8 -24.78 37.75 -25.75
C ILE A 8 -23.94 38.19 -24.55
N GLY A 9 -24.50 39.11 -23.75
CA GLY A 9 -23.94 39.48 -22.46
C GLY A 9 -24.20 38.36 -21.44
N PHE A 10 -23.14 37.69 -21.02
CA PHE A 10 -23.15 36.82 -19.85
C PHE A 10 -23.21 37.73 -18.62
N VAL A 11 -24.37 37.77 -17.96
CA VAL A 11 -24.51 38.42 -16.65
C VAL A 11 -23.86 37.48 -15.64
N CYS A 12 -22.62 37.77 -15.25
CA CYS A 12 -22.04 37.22 -14.03
C CYS A 12 -22.89 37.71 -12.85
N ALA A 13 -23.80 36.86 -12.39
CA ALA A 13 -24.33 36.97 -11.04
C ALA A 13 -23.15 36.71 -10.09
N LEU A 14 -22.56 37.78 -9.58
CA LEU A 14 -21.74 37.75 -8.37
C LEU A 14 -22.64 37.21 -7.25
N CYS A 15 -22.64 35.89 -7.08
CA CYS A 15 -22.93 35.31 -5.78
C CYS A 15 -21.82 35.81 -4.86
N PHE A 16 -22.07 36.95 -4.19
CA PHE A 16 -21.48 37.18 -2.89
C PHE A 16 -21.97 36.01 -2.02
N CYS A 17 -21.17 34.95 -1.98
CA CYS A 17 -21.19 34.05 -0.85
C CYS A 17 -20.74 34.92 0.31
N SER A 18 -21.71 35.53 0.97
CA SER A 18 -21.50 36.06 2.30
C SER A 18 -21.11 34.82 3.07
N ARG A 19 -19.83 34.69 3.47
CA ARG A 19 -19.47 33.75 4.53
C ARG A 19 -20.41 34.09 5.67
N VAL A 20 -21.44 33.26 5.86
CA VAL A 20 -22.24 33.33 7.07
C VAL A 20 -21.23 33.14 8.20
N ALA A 21 -21.23 34.05 9.17
CA ALA A 21 -20.37 34.03 10.33
C ALA A 21 -20.76 32.87 11.27
N GLY A 22 -20.69 31.63 10.77
CA GLY A 22 -21.15 30.42 11.43
C GLY A 22 -20.04 29.40 11.50
N GLN A 23 -19.08 29.63 12.42
CA GLN A 23 -18.29 28.60 13.11
C GLN A 23 -17.33 29.32 14.07
N SER A 24 -17.90 29.96 15.10
CA SER A 24 -17.09 30.57 16.15
C SER A 24 -16.67 29.58 17.24
N VAL A 25 -17.33 28.43 17.35
CA VAL A 25 -17.05 27.43 18.38
C VAL A 25 -16.17 26.33 17.80
N VAL A 26 -15.10 26.00 18.50
CA VAL A 26 -14.14 24.96 18.09
C VAL A 26 -13.75 24.09 19.27
N ILE A 27 -13.38 22.83 19.00
CA ILE A 27 -12.73 21.97 19.98
C ILE A 27 -11.34 22.56 20.25
N ASN A 28 -11.09 23.00 21.48
CA ASN A 28 -9.94 23.81 21.87
C ASN A 28 -8.82 23.01 22.51
N GLU A 29 -9.16 22.12 23.42
CA GLU A 29 -8.23 21.26 24.14
C GLU A 29 -8.94 19.94 24.51
N PHE A 30 -8.23 18.82 24.55
CA PHE A 30 -8.82 17.54 24.96
C PHE A 30 -7.77 16.56 25.49
N MET A 31 -8.21 15.63 26.32
CA MET A 31 -7.41 14.59 26.96
C MET A 31 -8.25 13.32 27.16
N SER A 32 -7.69 12.16 26.82
CA SER A 32 -8.38 10.86 26.84
C SER A 32 -7.97 9.91 27.96
N LYS A 33 -6.90 10.21 28.69
CA LYS A 33 -6.47 9.42 29.83
C LYS A 33 -5.94 10.33 30.91
N ASN A 34 -6.90 11.01 31.52
CA ASN A 34 -6.68 11.90 32.63
C ASN A 34 -6.44 11.07 33.89
N GLU A 35 -5.25 11.14 34.47
CA GLU A 35 -4.90 10.47 35.72
C GLU A 35 -4.62 11.50 36.83
N THR A 36 -4.20 12.72 36.47
CA THR A 36 -3.80 13.76 37.44
C THR A 36 -4.25 15.18 37.13
N SER A 37 -4.77 15.50 35.94
CA SER A 37 -4.99 16.90 35.52
C SER A 37 -6.20 17.58 36.20
N VAL A 38 -7.42 17.08 35.97
CA VAL A 38 -8.67 17.68 36.46
C VAL A 38 -9.61 16.61 36.99
N GLN A 39 -10.31 16.86 38.08
CA GLN A 39 -11.31 15.95 38.64
C GLN A 39 -12.71 16.48 38.36
N ASP A 40 -13.63 15.56 38.06
CA ASP A 40 -15.07 15.88 38.08
C ASP A 40 -15.58 16.07 39.53
N LEU A 41 -16.84 16.47 39.68
CA LEU A 41 -17.47 16.70 40.99
C LEU A 41 -17.56 15.45 41.88
N GLU A 42 -17.43 14.25 41.30
CA GLU A 42 -17.39 12.98 42.04
C GLU A 42 -15.96 12.60 42.46
N GLY A 43 -14.96 13.33 41.99
CA GLY A 43 -13.54 13.12 42.26
C GLY A 43 -12.87 12.18 41.27
N ASP A 44 -13.53 11.82 40.17
CA ASP A 44 -12.95 10.95 39.14
C ASP A 44 -12.12 11.79 38.16
N PHE A 45 -10.98 11.25 37.72
CA PHE A 45 -10.21 11.79 36.62
C PHE A 45 -10.78 11.26 35.30
N SER A 46 -11.92 11.82 34.89
CA SER A 46 -12.56 11.48 33.62
C SER A 46 -11.82 12.13 32.46
N ASP A 47 -11.89 11.50 31.29
CA ASP A 47 -11.49 12.12 30.02
C ASP A 47 -12.29 13.40 29.80
N TRP A 48 -11.76 14.34 29.04
CA TRP A 48 -12.41 15.62 28.85
C TRP A 48 -12.04 16.27 27.53
N LEU A 49 -12.92 17.14 27.07
CA LEU A 49 -12.67 18.07 25.99
C LEU A 49 -13.22 19.45 26.34
N GLU A 50 -12.64 20.47 25.74
CA GLU A 50 -13.00 21.86 25.92
C GLU A 50 -13.43 22.46 24.59
N LEU A 51 -14.52 23.23 24.62
CA LEU A 51 -14.94 24.08 23.52
C LEU A 51 -14.57 25.53 23.79
N TYR A 52 -14.09 26.24 22.77
CA TYR A 52 -13.81 27.67 22.83
C TYR A 52 -14.64 28.44 21.81
N ASN A 53 -15.23 29.57 22.23
CA ASN A 53 -15.96 30.47 21.35
C ASN A 53 -15.07 31.65 20.91
N SER A 54 -14.46 31.53 19.74
CA SER A 54 -13.67 32.57 19.06
C SER A 54 -14.48 33.77 18.55
N GLY A 55 -15.80 33.74 18.71
CA GLY A 55 -16.73 34.77 18.23
C GLY A 55 -16.82 35.98 19.15
N ASN A 56 -17.45 37.03 18.65
CA ASN A 56 -17.66 38.28 19.38
C ASN A 56 -19.00 38.34 20.15
N SER A 57 -19.78 37.25 20.15
CA SER A 57 -21.04 37.12 20.86
C SER A 57 -21.14 35.76 21.54
N GLU A 58 -21.95 35.65 22.58
CA GLU A 58 -22.25 34.36 23.22
C GLU A 58 -22.93 33.40 22.24
N VAL A 59 -22.67 32.10 22.41
CA VAL A 59 -23.27 31.00 21.63
C VAL A 59 -23.98 30.05 22.58
N ASN A 60 -25.24 29.72 22.29
CA ASN A 60 -25.98 28.65 22.98
C ASN A 60 -25.86 27.36 22.15
N LEU A 61 -25.38 26.29 22.78
CA LEU A 61 -25.16 24.99 22.16
C LEU A 61 -26.39 24.09 22.15
N GLU A 62 -27.57 24.57 22.55
CA GLU A 62 -28.80 23.77 22.54
C GLU A 62 -29.02 23.07 21.19
N GLY A 63 -29.02 21.74 21.20
CA GLY A 63 -29.20 20.91 19.99
C GLY A 63 -27.96 20.71 19.13
N PHE A 64 -26.78 21.25 19.50
CA PHE A 64 -25.51 20.82 18.90
C PHE A 64 -25.19 19.38 19.29
N HIS A 65 -24.23 18.76 18.60
CA HIS A 65 -23.81 17.39 18.92
C HIS A 65 -22.29 17.27 19.10
N LEU A 66 -21.87 16.37 19.99
CA LEU A 66 -20.52 15.81 20.02
C LEU A 66 -20.55 14.34 19.58
N SER A 67 -19.50 13.92 18.89
CA SER A 67 -19.27 12.52 18.56
C SER A 67 -17.78 12.19 18.54
N ASP A 68 -17.46 10.97 18.96
CA ASP A 68 -16.20 10.22 18.81
C ASP A 68 -16.22 9.30 17.55
N ASP A 69 -17.30 9.33 16.77
CA ASP A 69 -17.56 8.42 15.64
C ASP A 69 -17.97 9.20 14.38
N SER A 70 -17.20 9.02 13.29
CA SER A 70 -17.46 9.65 11.98
C SER A 70 -18.71 9.12 11.28
N GLU A 71 -19.18 7.92 11.60
CA GLU A 71 -20.41 7.35 11.06
C GLU A 71 -21.66 7.81 11.84
N GLU A 72 -21.47 8.29 13.07
CA GLU A 72 -22.54 8.76 13.97
C GLU A 72 -22.28 10.19 14.48
N ILE A 73 -22.20 11.19 13.59
CA ILE A 73 -21.86 12.59 13.95
C ILE A 73 -22.86 13.31 14.88
N THR A 74 -23.95 12.66 15.28
CA THR A 74 -25.02 13.19 16.17
C THR A 74 -25.13 12.43 17.50
N LYS A 75 -24.10 11.66 17.87
CA LYS A 75 -24.09 10.69 18.99
C LYS A 75 -24.51 11.26 20.36
N TRP A 76 -24.01 12.43 20.74
CA TRP A 76 -24.36 13.08 22.01
C TRP A 76 -24.91 14.49 21.78
N VAL A 77 -26.12 14.77 22.29
CA VAL A 77 -26.81 16.05 22.07
C VAL A 77 -26.56 17.00 23.25
N PHE A 78 -26.12 18.22 22.95
CA PHE A 78 -25.94 19.26 23.96
C PHE A 78 -27.29 19.73 24.54
N PRO A 79 -27.38 19.87 25.88
CA PRO A 79 -28.41 20.70 26.49
C PRO A 79 -28.17 22.17 26.18
N SER A 80 -29.05 23.07 26.64
CA SER A 80 -28.75 24.50 26.58
C SER A 80 -27.54 24.81 27.46
N ALA A 81 -26.43 25.17 26.81
CA ALA A 81 -25.18 25.57 27.41
C ALA A 81 -24.66 26.81 26.68
N ILE A 82 -24.33 27.87 27.41
CA ILE A 82 -23.92 29.16 26.84
C ILE A 82 -22.41 29.32 27.00
N ILE A 83 -21.72 29.53 25.88
CA ILE A 83 -20.30 29.92 25.87
C ILE A 83 -20.22 31.41 25.56
N PRO A 84 -19.77 32.27 26.51
CA PRO A 84 -19.54 33.69 26.24
C PRO A 84 -18.56 33.93 25.09
N ALA A 85 -18.55 35.13 24.52
CA ALA A 85 -17.52 35.54 23.56
C ALA A 85 -16.12 35.43 24.19
N GLY A 86 -15.22 34.68 23.56
CA GLY A 86 -13.88 34.38 24.09
C GLY A 86 -13.88 33.49 25.34
N GLY A 87 -14.99 32.79 25.62
CA GLY A 87 -15.11 31.88 26.75
C GLY A 87 -14.91 30.41 26.37
N HIS A 88 -14.79 29.59 27.40
CA HIS A 88 -14.52 28.15 27.33
C HIS A 88 -15.65 27.35 27.98
N LEU A 89 -15.84 26.11 27.55
CA LEU A 89 -16.73 25.14 28.18
C LEU A 89 -16.03 23.80 28.26
N LEU A 90 -15.80 23.32 29.49
CA LEU A 90 -15.25 22.00 29.76
C LEU A 90 -16.38 20.95 29.79
N ILE A 91 -16.16 19.82 29.11
CA ILE A 91 -17.07 18.68 29.04
C ILE A 91 -16.28 17.41 29.36
N TYR A 92 -16.79 16.58 30.27
CA TYR A 92 -16.17 15.30 30.60
C TYR A 92 -16.69 14.19 29.68
N ALA A 93 -15.81 13.47 29.01
CA ALA A 93 -16.16 12.28 28.25
C ALA A 93 -16.02 11.07 29.18
N SER A 94 -17.12 10.63 29.79
CA SER A 94 -17.08 9.69 30.92
C SER A 94 -18.11 8.56 30.85
N GLU A 95 -18.93 8.51 29.80
CA GLU A 95 -20.11 7.63 29.68
C GLU A 95 -21.20 7.84 30.75
N LYS A 96 -21.10 8.87 31.61
CA LYS A 96 -22.11 9.16 32.64
C LYS A 96 -23.40 9.80 32.07
N ASP A 97 -23.33 10.37 30.87
CA ASP A 97 -24.45 11.03 30.16
C ASP A 97 -25.22 12.07 31.02
N LEU A 98 -24.48 12.94 31.70
CA LEU A 98 -25.04 13.99 32.55
C LEU A 98 -25.22 15.27 31.74
N THR A 99 -26.46 15.54 31.35
CA THR A 99 -26.87 16.74 30.58
C THR A 99 -27.60 17.78 31.43
N ALA A 100 -27.72 17.54 32.74
CA ALA A 100 -28.36 18.44 33.68
C ALA A 100 -27.46 18.63 34.91
N GLY A 101 -26.95 19.84 35.13
CA GLY A 101 -26.05 20.12 36.24
C GLY A 101 -25.08 21.26 35.94
N ILE A 102 -24.03 21.32 36.77
CA ILE A 102 -22.91 22.26 36.60
C ILE A 102 -21.87 21.70 35.62
N GLU A 103 -21.66 20.38 35.65
CA GLU A 103 -20.78 19.66 34.72
C GLU A 103 -21.60 18.94 33.65
N LEU A 104 -21.03 18.88 32.45
CA LEU A 104 -21.56 18.10 31.34
C LEU A 104 -20.73 16.83 31.18
N HIS A 105 -21.42 15.70 31.07
CA HIS A 105 -20.78 14.42 30.80
C HIS A 105 -21.38 13.79 29.54
N THR A 106 -20.54 13.38 28.60
CA THR A 106 -21.01 12.69 27.39
C THR A 106 -21.42 11.25 27.70
N ASN A 107 -22.11 10.62 26.74
CA ASN A 107 -22.44 9.19 26.74
C ASN A 107 -21.32 8.31 26.16
N PHE A 108 -20.13 8.88 25.94
CA PHE A 108 -18.93 8.19 25.45
C PHE A 108 -17.69 8.60 26.29
N LYS A 109 -16.56 7.97 26.01
CA LYS A 109 -15.22 8.30 26.55
C LYS A 109 -14.28 8.57 25.40
N ILE A 110 -13.15 9.20 25.65
CA ILE A 110 -12.17 9.42 24.58
C ILE A 110 -11.20 8.24 24.55
N SER A 111 -11.02 7.58 23.42
CA SER A 111 -10.04 6.49 23.33
C SER A 111 -8.60 7.01 23.39
N GLN A 112 -7.78 6.43 24.27
CA GLN A 112 -6.34 6.68 24.33
C GLN A 112 -5.64 6.42 22.98
N SER A 113 -6.11 5.41 22.23
CA SER A 113 -5.55 5.07 20.92
C SER A 113 -5.81 6.12 19.84
N GLY A 114 -6.68 7.08 20.12
CA GLY A 114 -7.19 8.07 19.18
C GLY A 114 -8.50 7.63 18.50
N GLU A 115 -9.36 8.62 18.29
CA GLU A 115 -10.63 8.57 17.56
C GLU A 115 -11.02 10.00 17.14
N PRO A 116 -11.85 10.19 16.10
CA PRO A 116 -12.20 11.53 15.65
C PRO A 116 -13.07 12.24 16.68
N LEU A 117 -12.79 13.50 17.02
CA LEU A 117 -13.69 14.32 17.84
C LEU A 117 -14.43 15.31 16.96
N ILE A 118 -15.75 15.22 16.91
CA ILE A 118 -16.59 15.96 15.98
C ILE A 118 -17.63 16.78 16.75
N LEU A 119 -17.68 18.08 16.49
CA LEU A 119 -18.73 18.99 16.90
C LEU A 119 -19.59 19.32 15.68
N SER A 120 -20.91 19.12 15.75
CA SER A 120 -21.85 19.47 14.68
C SER A 120 -22.98 20.36 15.18
N ASN A 121 -23.56 21.17 14.29
CA ASN A 121 -24.71 22.02 14.61
C ASN A 121 -26.03 21.21 14.61
N PRO A 122 -27.17 21.80 15.01
CA PRO A 122 -28.47 21.11 15.03
C PRO A 122 -28.94 20.60 13.65
N GLU A 123 -28.43 21.19 12.57
CA GLU A 123 -28.68 20.77 11.19
C GLU A 123 -27.82 19.58 10.73
N GLY A 124 -26.84 19.14 11.54
CA GLY A 124 -25.91 18.06 11.22
C GLY A 124 -24.69 18.48 10.40
N GLU A 125 -24.41 19.77 10.28
CA GLU A 125 -23.20 20.28 9.64
C GLU A 125 -22.03 20.29 10.64
N VAL A 126 -20.87 19.77 10.23
CA VAL A 126 -19.65 19.75 11.07
C VAL A 126 -19.15 21.17 11.30
N VAL A 127 -19.05 21.54 12.58
CA VAL A 127 -18.61 22.84 13.11
C VAL A 127 -17.12 22.84 13.44
N SER A 128 -16.62 21.75 14.01
CA SER A 128 -15.21 21.54 14.31
C SER A 128 -14.94 20.05 14.33
N SER A 129 -13.81 19.62 13.79
CA SER A 129 -13.39 18.23 13.85
C SER A 129 -11.90 18.13 14.18
N ILE A 130 -11.55 17.10 14.94
CA ILE A 130 -10.19 16.67 15.20
C ILE A 130 -10.07 15.25 14.62
N PRO A 131 -9.03 14.95 13.81
CA PRO A 131 -8.82 13.59 13.34
C PRO A 131 -8.49 12.66 14.53
N SER A 132 -8.46 11.36 14.26
CA SER A 132 -8.03 10.39 15.26
C SER A 132 -6.58 10.63 15.67
N ILE A 133 -6.37 11.09 16.90
CA ILE A 133 -5.06 11.42 17.47
C ILE A 133 -4.85 10.59 18.74
N TRP A 134 -3.75 9.84 18.81
CA TRP A 134 -3.35 9.15 20.05
C TRP A 134 -2.91 10.16 21.10
N ILE A 135 -3.24 9.89 22.35
CA ILE A 135 -2.95 10.78 23.46
C ILE A 135 -2.31 9.98 24.60
N ALA A 136 -1.12 10.38 25.05
CA ALA A 136 -0.49 9.76 26.21
C ALA A 136 -1.30 10.05 27.50
N PRO A 137 -1.17 9.24 28.56
CA PRO A 137 -1.77 9.57 29.86
C PRO A 137 -1.27 10.94 30.33
N ASP A 138 -2.20 11.76 30.84
CA ASP A 138 -1.96 13.15 31.28
C ASP A 138 -1.35 14.10 30.25
N LEU A 139 -1.35 13.72 28.97
CA LEU A 139 -1.03 14.60 27.85
C LEU A 139 -2.35 15.13 27.28
N SER A 140 -2.47 16.44 27.06
CA SER A 140 -3.59 17.01 26.30
C SER A 140 -3.11 17.40 24.90
N TYR A 141 -4.04 17.43 23.94
CA TYR A 141 -3.83 18.16 22.70
C TYR A 141 -4.57 19.48 22.80
N ALA A 142 -3.82 20.57 22.71
CA ALA A 142 -4.33 21.92 22.88
C ALA A 142 -4.08 22.73 21.61
N ARG A 143 -5.06 23.55 21.22
CA ARG A 143 -4.81 24.60 20.22
C ARG A 143 -3.76 25.55 20.77
N ILE A 144 -2.73 25.83 19.98
CA ILE A 144 -1.56 26.59 20.45
C ILE A 144 -1.95 27.94 21.07
N THR A 145 -2.89 28.63 20.43
CA THR A 145 -3.67 29.71 21.06
C THR A 145 -5.14 29.37 20.93
N ASP A 146 -5.97 29.82 21.88
CA ASP A 146 -7.40 29.52 21.87
C ASP A 146 -8.04 29.79 20.49
N GLY A 147 -8.60 28.73 19.91
CA GLY A 147 -9.24 28.75 18.60
C GLY A 147 -8.35 28.84 17.35
N SER A 148 -7.01 28.75 17.47
CA SER A 148 -6.12 28.66 16.29
C SER A 148 -6.20 27.31 15.59
N GLU A 149 -5.97 27.24 14.29
CA GLU A 149 -6.02 25.98 13.52
C GLU A 149 -5.02 24.91 13.99
N GLN A 150 -3.93 25.31 14.64
CA GLN A 150 -2.84 24.42 15.03
C GLN A 150 -3.05 23.82 16.41
N LEU A 151 -2.84 22.50 16.50
CA LEU A 151 -2.86 21.73 17.74
C LEU A 151 -1.46 21.21 18.06
N LEU A 152 -1.16 21.16 19.35
CA LEU A 152 0.07 20.56 19.86
C LEU A 152 -0.24 19.69 21.08
N ALA A 153 0.44 18.55 21.18
CA ALA A 153 0.45 17.77 22.41
C ALA A 153 1.23 18.51 23.52
N THR A 154 0.72 18.50 24.74
CA THR A 154 1.29 19.20 25.89
C THR A 154 1.03 18.45 27.19
N GLU A 155 2.00 18.47 28.10
CA GLU A 155 1.83 18.00 29.49
C GLU A 155 1.26 19.11 30.39
N ASN A 156 1.18 20.35 29.90
CA ASN A 156 0.63 21.49 30.62
C ASN A 156 -0.79 21.76 30.15
N SER A 157 -1.73 20.90 30.57
CA SER A 157 -3.13 21.08 30.20
C SER A 157 -3.75 22.31 30.86
N THR A 158 -4.74 22.92 30.21
CA THR A 158 -5.37 24.18 30.65
C THR A 158 -6.90 24.12 30.72
N PRO A 159 -7.50 23.08 31.35
CA PRO A 159 -8.94 22.90 31.36
C PRO A 159 -9.68 24.10 31.99
N GLY A 160 -10.58 24.72 31.22
CA GLY A 160 -11.40 25.86 31.61
C GLY A 160 -10.69 27.22 31.55
N GLU A 161 -9.45 27.27 31.05
CA GLU A 161 -8.60 28.46 31.01
C GLU A 161 -7.97 28.63 29.62
N THR A 162 -7.34 29.77 29.36
CA THR A 162 -6.63 29.98 28.09
C THR A 162 -5.42 29.07 27.95
N ASN A 163 -5.23 28.49 26.76
CA ASN A 163 -4.09 27.62 26.46
C ASN A 163 -2.73 28.33 26.65
N ILE A 164 -1.89 27.78 27.54
CA ILE A 164 -0.52 28.24 27.81
C ILE A 164 0.43 27.06 27.67
N LEU A 165 1.13 26.97 26.54
CA LEU A 165 1.99 25.84 26.22
C LEU A 165 3.48 26.19 26.30
N PRO A 166 4.17 26.18 27.46
CA PRO A 166 5.47 26.84 27.68
C PRO A 166 6.68 26.32 26.84
N SER A 167 6.50 25.32 25.98
CA SER A 167 7.53 24.86 25.03
C SER A 167 7.02 24.63 23.61
N ALA A 168 5.77 24.99 23.31
CA ALA A 168 5.20 24.89 21.98
C ALA A 168 5.95 25.74 20.96
N ILE A 169 6.11 25.18 19.77
CA ILE A 169 6.58 25.90 18.60
C ILE A 169 5.41 26.03 17.64
N ILE A 170 5.03 27.27 17.36
CA ILE A 170 3.99 27.63 16.40
C ILE A 170 4.66 27.76 15.04
N SER A 171 4.22 26.97 14.07
CA SER A 171 4.68 27.13 12.68
C SER A 171 3.75 28.08 11.92
N SER A 172 4.25 28.88 10.99
CA SER A 172 3.35 29.67 10.12
C SER A 172 2.65 28.82 9.05
N HIS A 173 3.18 27.62 8.77
CA HIS A 173 2.68 26.70 7.74
C HIS A 173 2.72 25.25 8.23
N LEU A 174 1.73 24.46 7.83
CA LEU A 174 1.69 23.01 8.12
C LEU A 174 2.39 22.22 7.00
N SER A 175 2.70 20.95 7.25
CA SER A 175 3.13 20.03 6.20
C SER A 175 2.08 20.00 5.07
N GLY A 176 2.52 19.98 3.81
CA GLY A 176 1.58 20.03 2.68
C GLY A 176 2.13 20.57 1.39
N TYR A 177 1.22 20.80 0.45
CA TYR A 177 1.49 21.32 -0.88
C TYR A 177 1.24 22.83 -0.95
N TYR A 178 2.14 23.54 -1.64
CA TYR A 178 2.08 24.99 -1.82
C TYR A 178 2.46 25.36 -3.24
N ASP A 179 1.62 26.12 -3.94
CA ASP A 179 1.86 26.51 -5.34
C ASP A 179 2.98 27.55 -5.53
N SER A 180 3.44 28.17 -4.44
CA SER A 180 4.41 29.27 -4.48
C SER A 180 5.36 29.19 -3.28
N PRO A 181 6.60 29.74 -3.41
CA PRO A 181 7.53 29.86 -2.28
C PRO A 181 6.86 30.40 -1.03
N ILE A 182 7.23 29.85 0.13
CA ILE A 182 6.70 30.26 1.43
C ILE A 182 7.80 30.78 2.33
N THR A 183 7.46 31.78 3.13
CA THR A 183 8.28 32.27 4.24
C THR A 183 7.82 31.60 5.53
N LEU A 184 8.60 30.64 6.01
CA LEU A 184 8.34 29.93 7.25
C LEU A 184 8.79 30.76 8.45
N ASN A 185 7.91 30.87 9.43
CA ASN A 185 8.16 31.51 10.72
C ASN A 185 7.82 30.51 11.82
N LEU A 186 8.75 30.27 12.74
CA LEU A 186 8.54 29.46 13.92
C LEU A 186 8.60 30.36 15.15
N THR A 187 7.55 30.30 15.98
CA THR A 187 7.46 31.09 17.21
C THR A 187 7.47 30.18 18.41
N ALA A 188 8.38 30.39 19.36
CA ALA A 188 8.34 29.70 20.63
C ALA A 188 7.37 30.41 21.56
N SER A 189 6.57 29.64 22.29
CA SER A 189 5.69 30.14 23.36
C SER A 189 6.44 30.65 24.60
N SER A 190 7.73 30.33 24.73
CA SER A 190 8.62 30.80 25.79
C SER A 190 9.86 31.51 25.23
N SER A 191 10.73 32.00 26.11
CA SER A 191 12.01 32.61 25.73
C SER A 191 13.07 31.61 25.22
N ASN A 192 12.67 30.37 24.97
CA ASN A 192 13.57 29.33 24.44
C ASN A 192 13.97 29.64 23.00
N VAL A 193 15.12 29.11 22.60
CA VAL A 193 15.65 29.24 21.24
C VAL A 193 15.18 28.06 20.41
N ILE A 194 14.64 28.30 19.22
CA ILE A 194 14.30 27.21 18.29
C ILE A 194 15.53 26.88 17.47
N ARG A 195 15.83 25.59 17.31
CA ARG A 195 16.86 25.10 16.38
C ARG A 195 16.27 24.12 15.40
N TYR A 196 16.88 24.03 14.22
CA TYR A 196 16.32 23.24 13.13
C TYR A 196 17.38 22.61 12.23
N THR A 197 16.95 21.62 11.45
CA THR A 197 17.73 20.92 10.41
C THR A 197 16.86 20.72 9.17
N LEU A 198 17.50 20.56 8.00
CA LEU A 198 16.82 20.41 6.70
C LEU A 198 17.12 19.08 6.01
N ASP A 199 17.79 18.16 6.70
CA ASP A 199 18.30 16.89 6.16
C ASP A 199 17.78 15.65 6.92
N GLY A 200 16.85 15.86 7.86
CA GLY A 200 16.26 14.81 8.70
C GLY A 200 17.04 14.52 9.99
N SER A 201 18.23 15.08 10.18
CA SER A 201 18.97 14.93 11.45
C SER A 201 18.22 15.57 12.62
N ILE A 202 18.40 15.04 13.84
CA ILE A 202 17.80 15.63 15.03
C ILE A 202 18.52 16.95 15.33
N PRO A 203 17.82 18.09 15.48
CA PRO A 203 18.45 19.33 15.90
C PRO A 203 19.15 19.17 17.23
N ASP A 204 20.35 19.75 17.35
CA ASP A 204 21.20 19.72 18.53
C ASP A 204 21.67 21.14 18.92
N ALA A 205 22.57 21.24 19.89
CA ALA A 205 23.09 22.53 20.36
C ALA A 205 23.93 23.28 19.31
N ASP A 206 24.45 22.60 18.28
CA ASP A 206 25.27 23.18 17.22
C ASP A 206 24.43 23.51 15.97
N SER A 207 23.22 22.98 15.88
CA SER A 207 22.26 23.25 14.81
C SER A 207 21.87 24.73 14.72
N PRO A 208 21.59 25.27 13.52
CA PRO A 208 21.23 26.67 13.34
C PRO A 208 20.06 27.11 14.23
N VAL A 209 20.18 28.30 14.81
CA VAL A 209 19.07 28.97 15.49
C VAL A 209 18.09 29.46 14.43
N PHE A 210 16.81 29.12 14.59
CA PHE A 210 15.75 29.56 13.71
C PHE A 210 15.53 31.07 13.84
N SER A 211 15.37 31.75 12.71
CA SER A 211 14.92 33.14 12.64
C SER A 211 13.73 33.30 11.70
N GLU A 212 13.96 33.02 10.42
CA GLU A 212 13.00 33.02 9.32
C GLU A 212 13.62 32.15 8.23
N LEU A 213 12.81 31.35 7.54
CA LEU A 213 13.29 30.44 6.51
C LEU A 213 12.44 30.55 5.24
N GLU A 214 13.08 30.95 4.15
CA GLU A 214 12.48 30.95 2.82
C GLU A 214 12.58 29.55 2.20
N LEU A 215 11.43 28.93 1.95
CA LEU A 215 11.35 27.66 1.23
C LEU A 215 10.91 27.93 -0.20
N GLY A 216 11.84 27.77 -1.13
CA GLY A 216 11.62 27.98 -2.56
C GLY A 216 10.93 26.80 -3.25
N VAL A 217 10.68 26.95 -4.56
CA VAL A 217 10.18 25.85 -5.38
C VAL A 217 11.15 24.66 -5.32
N ASN A 218 10.60 23.47 -5.14
CA ASN A 218 11.29 22.20 -5.11
C ASN A 218 12.12 22.00 -6.38
N GLN A 219 13.35 21.51 -6.23
CA GLN A 219 14.26 21.25 -7.34
C GLN A 219 14.88 19.87 -7.21
N SER A 220 15.12 19.22 -8.35
CA SER A 220 15.90 18.00 -8.39
C SER A 220 17.34 18.23 -7.90
N SER A 221 17.96 17.18 -7.39
CA SER A 221 19.35 17.22 -6.94
C SER A 221 20.12 15.99 -7.36
N ASN A 222 21.42 16.17 -7.61
CA ASN A 222 22.37 15.12 -7.94
C ASN A 222 23.30 14.75 -6.76
N GLU A 223 22.91 15.12 -5.55
CA GLU A 223 23.62 14.80 -4.30
C GLU A 223 22.60 14.49 -3.19
N GLY A 224 23.08 13.92 -2.08
CA GLY A 224 22.26 13.56 -0.93
C GLY A 224 22.18 12.07 -0.64
N ILE A 225 21.22 11.66 0.18
CA ILE A 225 21.15 10.29 0.70
C ILE A 225 20.81 9.26 -0.38
N SER A 226 20.16 9.68 -1.46
CA SER A 226 19.85 8.85 -2.63
C SER A 226 21.07 8.42 -3.42
N PHE A 227 22.23 9.05 -3.19
CA PHE A 227 23.50 8.74 -3.83
C PHE A 227 24.38 7.81 -2.97
N ILE A 228 23.87 7.36 -1.82
CA ILE A 228 24.53 6.38 -0.96
C ILE A 228 24.18 4.97 -1.48
N PRO A 229 25.18 4.13 -1.82
CA PRO A 229 24.93 2.75 -2.23
C PRO A 229 24.25 1.93 -1.14
N THR A 230 23.11 1.32 -1.48
CA THR A 230 22.30 0.52 -0.54
C THR A 230 22.55 -0.98 -0.67
N THR A 231 23.48 -1.37 -1.54
CA THR A 231 23.98 -2.73 -1.75
C THR A 231 25.49 -2.67 -2.02
N PRO A 232 26.22 -3.79 -1.92
CA PRO A 232 27.61 -3.83 -2.36
C PRO A 232 27.75 -3.47 -3.85
N LEU A 233 28.86 -2.85 -4.22
CA LEU A 233 29.18 -2.47 -5.60
C LEU A 233 30.11 -3.46 -6.30
N GLU A 234 30.79 -4.29 -5.52
CA GLU A 234 31.75 -5.30 -5.95
C GLU A 234 31.37 -6.65 -5.34
N GLY A 235 31.58 -7.73 -6.10
CA GLY A 235 31.18 -9.07 -5.70
C GLY A 235 31.19 -10.05 -6.87
N PRO A 236 30.61 -11.25 -6.71
CA PRO A 236 30.49 -12.23 -7.77
C PRO A 236 29.54 -11.74 -8.88
N TYR A 237 29.56 -12.39 -10.05
CA TYR A 237 28.76 -11.93 -11.20
C TYR A 237 27.25 -11.87 -10.93
N GLN A 238 26.75 -12.71 -10.01
CA GLN A 238 25.35 -12.72 -9.58
C GLN A 238 24.95 -11.45 -8.84
N LEU A 239 25.89 -10.65 -8.31
CA LEU A 239 25.60 -9.37 -7.67
C LEU A 239 24.93 -8.39 -8.64
N GLU A 240 25.13 -8.54 -9.95
CA GLU A 240 24.65 -7.58 -10.95
C GLU A 240 23.13 -7.36 -10.90
N VAL A 241 22.33 -8.36 -10.50
CA VAL A 241 20.87 -8.18 -10.37
C VAL A 241 20.49 -7.33 -9.15
N PHE A 242 21.29 -7.39 -8.08
CA PHE A 242 21.09 -6.64 -6.83
C PHE A 242 21.84 -5.30 -6.81
N LYS A 243 22.79 -5.10 -7.73
CA LYS A 243 23.68 -3.95 -7.70
C LYS A 243 22.92 -2.64 -7.79
N TRP A 244 23.10 -1.81 -6.76
CA TRP A 244 22.65 -0.43 -6.73
C TRP A 244 23.30 0.35 -7.88
N LYS A 245 22.49 1.17 -8.54
CA LYS A 245 22.89 2.01 -9.67
C LYS A 245 22.68 3.47 -9.29
N THR A 246 23.69 4.30 -9.56
CA THR A 246 23.65 5.73 -9.27
C THR A 246 22.56 6.40 -10.11
N PRO A 247 21.62 7.15 -9.50
CA PRO A 247 20.70 8.01 -10.24
C PRO A 247 21.43 9.21 -10.84
N GLU A 248 20.83 9.89 -11.82
CA GLU A 248 21.39 11.14 -12.38
C GLU A 248 21.03 12.33 -11.50
N GLU A 249 19.75 12.47 -11.21
CA GLU A 249 19.16 13.40 -10.25
C GLU A 249 17.91 12.76 -9.65
N VAL A 250 17.45 13.29 -8.53
CA VAL A 250 16.21 12.88 -7.85
C VAL A 250 15.39 14.12 -7.49
N ASN A 251 14.07 14.05 -7.67
CA ASN A 251 13.18 15.10 -7.21
C ASN A 251 13.27 15.23 -5.69
N ARG A 252 13.08 16.46 -5.19
CA ARG A 252 13.09 16.75 -3.76
C ARG A 252 11.83 17.44 -3.28
N CYS A 253 11.59 17.30 -1.98
CA CYS A 253 10.76 18.20 -1.19
C CYS A 253 11.56 18.74 -0.01
N HIS A 254 11.04 19.79 0.62
CA HIS A 254 11.68 20.33 1.82
C HIS A 254 11.24 19.52 3.03
N VAL A 255 12.20 19.07 3.81
CA VAL A 255 11.95 18.54 5.15
C VAL A 255 12.54 19.48 6.17
N LEU A 256 11.86 19.61 7.30
CA LEU A 256 12.30 20.43 8.41
C LEU A 256 12.13 19.63 9.69
N ARG A 257 13.18 19.49 10.48
CA ARG A 257 13.04 19.09 11.89
C ARG A 257 13.41 20.25 12.78
N TYR A 258 12.64 20.47 13.83
CA TYR A 258 12.86 21.58 14.75
C TYR A 258 12.46 21.23 16.19
N ALA A 259 13.15 21.85 17.14
CA ALA A 259 12.90 21.67 18.56
C ALA A 259 13.28 22.93 19.35
N SER A 260 12.75 23.04 20.57
CA SER A 260 13.03 24.14 21.48
C SER A 260 14.26 23.84 22.33
N PHE A 261 15.07 24.85 22.63
CA PHE A 261 16.29 24.73 23.41
C PHE A 261 16.35 25.76 24.53
N SER A 262 16.62 25.29 25.74
CA SER A 262 17.02 26.13 26.87
C SER A 262 18.53 26.08 27.01
N GLY A 263 19.20 27.13 26.51
CA GLY A 263 20.65 27.13 26.33
C GLY A 263 21.08 26.09 25.28
N ASN A 264 21.78 25.04 25.72
CA ASN A 264 22.25 23.95 24.87
C ASN A 264 21.48 22.64 25.07
N GLN A 265 20.44 22.64 25.91
CA GLN A 265 19.63 21.46 26.18
C GLN A 265 18.35 21.51 25.36
N LEU A 266 18.06 20.42 24.65
CA LEU A 266 16.78 20.21 23.98
C LEU A 266 15.67 20.12 25.04
N VAL A 267 14.58 20.84 24.81
CA VAL A 267 13.41 20.93 25.70
C VAL A 267 12.16 20.74 24.85
N GLY A 268 11.34 19.74 25.19
CA GLY A 268 10.16 19.35 24.42
C GLY A 268 10.48 18.36 23.30
N ASN A 269 9.51 18.11 22.43
CA ASN A 269 9.61 17.10 21.37
C ASN A 269 10.23 17.68 20.08
N VAL A 270 10.89 16.82 19.31
CA VAL A 270 11.33 17.15 17.96
C VAL A 270 10.13 17.04 17.04
N THR A 271 9.79 18.15 16.38
CA THR A 271 8.73 18.18 15.38
C THR A 271 9.35 18.05 13.99
N SER A 272 8.69 17.30 13.10
CA SER A 272 9.08 17.16 11.71
C SER A 272 7.98 17.74 10.82
N SER A 273 8.36 18.31 9.69
CA SER A 273 7.41 18.81 8.69
C SER A 273 7.92 18.59 7.28
N THR A 274 7.01 18.37 6.34
CA THR A 274 7.31 18.12 4.92
C THR A 274 6.56 19.11 4.05
N PHE A 275 7.26 19.81 3.14
CA PHE A 275 6.68 20.81 2.25
C PHE A 275 6.97 20.50 0.77
N PHE A 276 5.90 20.34 0.00
CA PHE A 276 5.95 20.24 -1.46
C PHE A 276 5.63 21.60 -2.09
N ILE A 277 6.64 22.30 -2.60
CA ILE A 277 6.50 23.67 -3.06
C ILE A 277 6.72 23.76 -4.57
N GLY A 278 5.69 24.18 -5.30
CA GLY A 278 5.75 24.35 -6.74
C GLY A 278 4.35 24.28 -7.36
N PRO A 279 4.18 24.85 -8.56
CA PRO A 279 2.88 24.88 -9.21
C PRO A 279 2.38 23.45 -9.49
N GLN A 280 1.16 23.15 -9.07
CA GLN A 280 0.47 21.88 -9.37
C GLN A 280 1.22 20.62 -8.89
N LEU A 281 2.04 20.72 -7.84
CA LEU A 281 2.75 19.55 -7.31
C LEU A 281 1.81 18.52 -6.66
N SER A 282 0.63 18.93 -6.18
CA SER A 282 -0.39 18.00 -5.68
C SER A 282 -0.97 17.11 -6.78
N GLU A 283 -0.90 17.53 -8.05
CA GLU A 283 -1.35 16.78 -9.22
C GLU A 283 -0.21 16.02 -9.91
N ARG A 284 1.03 16.11 -9.40
CA ARG A 284 2.21 15.52 -10.04
C ARG A 284 2.15 13.99 -10.06
N TYR A 285 1.70 13.40 -8.96
CA TYR A 285 1.67 11.97 -8.75
C TYR A 285 0.23 11.49 -8.68
N SER A 286 -0.07 10.41 -9.39
CA SER A 286 -1.38 9.75 -9.37
C SER A 286 -1.58 8.87 -8.13
N PHE A 287 -0.48 8.51 -7.46
CA PHE A 287 -0.48 7.73 -6.22
C PHE A 287 -0.42 8.65 -4.99
N PRO A 288 -0.89 8.19 -3.83
CA PRO A 288 -0.61 8.87 -2.56
C PRO A 288 0.89 9.03 -2.35
N VAL A 289 1.27 10.13 -1.70
CA VAL A 289 2.67 10.45 -1.40
C VAL A 289 2.94 10.22 0.08
N VAL A 290 4.01 9.49 0.38
CA VAL A 290 4.46 9.24 1.75
C VAL A 290 5.83 9.86 1.94
N SER A 291 5.97 10.72 2.94
CA SER A 291 7.25 11.30 3.35
C SER A 291 7.72 10.66 4.65
N LEU A 292 8.94 10.13 4.63
CA LEU A 292 9.63 9.60 5.80
C LEU A 292 10.77 10.54 6.18
N VAL A 293 10.78 11.02 7.43
CA VAL A 293 11.85 11.88 7.96
C VAL A 293 12.53 11.17 9.13
N THR A 294 13.84 10.97 9.04
CA THR A 294 14.64 10.27 10.05
C THR A 294 16.07 10.81 10.07
N ASP A 295 16.80 10.60 11.16
CA ASP A 295 18.25 10.75 11.13
C ASP A 295 18.83 9.79 10.08
N SER A 296 19.69 10.29 9.20
CA SER A 296 20.30 9.48 8.13
C SER A 296 21.12 8.30 8.67
N LEU A 297 21.66 8.41 9.88
CA LEU A 297 22.41 7.33 10.53
C LEU A 297 21.51 6.12 10.85
N ASN A 298 20.21 6.32 11.08
CA ASN A 298 19.27 5.21 11.24
C ASN A 298 19.25 4.29 10.00
N LEU A 299 19.53 4.84 8.81
CA LEU A 299 19.53 4.11 7.55
C LEU A 299 20.94 3.68 7.10
N PHE A 300 21.94 4.54 7.28
CA PHE A 300 23.24 4.40 6.61
C PHE A 300 24.44 4.32 7.54
N ASP A 301 24.25 4.31 8.86
CA ASP A 301 25.34 4.02 9.79
C ASP A 301 25.95 2.63 9.52
N TYR A 302 27.27 2.53 9.66
CA TYR A 302 27.99 1.29 9.35
C TYR A 302 27.58 0.13 10.27
N GLU A 303 27.42 0.38 11.57
CA GLU A 303 27.14 -0.67 12.55
C GLU A 303 25.64 -0.93 12.69
N SER A 304 24.83 0.13 12.60
CA SER A 304 23.42 0.12 13.01
C SER A 304 22.45 0.58 11.92
N GLY A 305 22.93 1.11 10.79
CA GLY A 305 22.09 1.56 9.69
C GLY A 305 21.33 0.41 9.06
N ILE A 306 20.01 0.53 8.94
CA ILE A 306 19.13 -0.58 8.53
C ILE A 306 19.02 -0.75 7.00
N TYR A 307 19.56 0.17 6.20
CA TYR A 307 19.35 0.20 4.75
C TYR A 307 20.65 -0.05 3.94
N ILE A 308 21.78 -0.25 4.62
CA ILE A 308 23.11 -0.37 4.03
C ILE A 308 23.68 -1.80 4.21
N PRO A 309 24.65 -2.25 3.39
CA PRO A 309 25.35 -3.51 3.65
C PRO A 309 26.02 -3.53 5.03
N GLY A 310 26.75 -2.46 5.37
CA GLY A 310 27.31 -2.24 6.70
C GLY A 310 28.17 -3.37 7.25
N MET A 311 28.37 -3.36 8.56
CA MET A 311 29.20 -4.30 9.31
C MET A 311 28.85 -5.77 9.02
N ARG A 312 27.56 -6.09 8.89
CA ARG A 312 27.13 -7.48 8.66
C ARG A 312 27.60 -7.99 7.30
N HIS A 313 27.64 -7.14 6.27
CA HIS A 313 28.17 -7.54 4.97
C HIS A 313 29.65 -7.92 5.05
N ASP A 314 30.46 -7.12 5.76
CA ASP A 314 31.90 -7.40 5.90
C ASP A 314 32.17 -8.71 6.66
N GLN A 315 31.23 -9.13 7.51
CA GLN A 315 31.33 -10.37 8.28
C GLN A 315 30.81 -11.61 7.52
N GLU A 316 29.69 -11.49 6.81
CA GLU A 316 28.99 -12.63 6.20
C GLU A 316 29.15 -12.70 4.67
N GLY A 317 29.43 -11.59 4.01
CA GLY A 317 29.68 -11.50 2.57
C GLY A 317 28.49 -11.89 1.71
N TRP A 318 28.67 -12.95 0.91
CA TRP A 318 27.74 -13.40 -0.13
C TRP A 318 27.47 -14.91 -0.02
N VAL A 319 26.22 -15.32 -0.24
CA VAL A 319 25.84 -16.73 -0.46
C VAL A 319 25.03 -16.87 -1.75
N TRP A 320 23.77 -16.43 -1.74
CA TRP A 320 22.86 -16.36 -2.89
C TRP A 320 22.52 -14.91 -3.25
N TRP A 321 22.57 -14.04 -2.25
CA TRP A 321 22.39 -12.60 -2.30
C TRP A 321 23.40 -11.96 -1.34
N PRO A 322 23.67 -10.65 -1.48
CA PRO A 322 24.58 -9.96 -0.58
C PRO A 322 23.94 -9.81 0.80
N TYR A 323 24.57 -10.35 1.83
CA TYR A 323 24.17 -10.11 3.22
C TYR A 323 24.49 -8.68 3.61
N GLY A 324 23.79 -8.15 4.60
CA GLY A 324 23.98 -6.78 5.07
C GLY A 324 23.15 -6.47 6.29
N ASN A 325 23.33 -5.28 6.88
CA ASN A 325 22.62 -4.87 8.08
C ASN A 325 21.09 -4.93 7.90
N TYR A 326 20.61 -4.73 6.68
CA TYR A 326 19.21 -4.89 6.29
C TYR A 326 18.63 -6.31 6.52
N HIS A 327 19.45 -7.32 6.80
CA HIS A 327 19.01 -8.66 7.20
C HIS A 327 18.78 -8.84 8.71
N ASN A 328 19.12 -7.84 9.51
CA ASN A 328 18.90 -7.93 10.95
C ASN A 328 17.42 -7.71 11.30
N ARG A 329 16.97 -8.36 12.38
CA ARG A 329 15.57 -8.45 12.79
C ARG A 329 15.47 -8.16 14.29
N GLY A 330 14.26 -8.06 14.82
CA GLY A 330 14.05 -7.73 16.23
C GLY A 330 13.82 -6.24 16.49
N GLN A 331 13.33 -5.90 17.68
CA GLN A 331 12.97 -4.54 18.04
C GLN A 331 14.21 -3.62 18.10
N GLU A 332 15.37 -4.18 18.40
CA GLU A 332 16.66 -3.50 18.39
C GLU A 332 17.13 -3.05 17.00
N TRP A 333 16.51 -3.57 15.93
CA TRP A 333 16.71 -3.16 14.54
C TRP A 333 15.54 -2.35 13.98
N GLU A 334 14.64 -1.90 14.84
CA GLU A 334 13.63 -0.89 14.53
C GLU A 334 14.26 0.50 14.73
N ARG A 335 13.93 1.46 13.85
CA ARG A 335 14.44 2.84 13.92
C ARG A 335 13.27 3.81 13.97
N GLU A 336 13.36 4.80 14.84
CA GLU A 336 12.39 5.89 14.89
C GLU A 336 12.43 6.70 13.59
N MET A 337 11.25 7.05 13.10
CA MET A 337 11.07 7.91 11.95
C MET A 337 9.74 8.67 12.06
N HIS A 338 9.59 9.76 11.32
CA HIS A 338 8.36 10.52 11.20
C HIS A 338 7.72 10.25 9.84
N ILE A 339 6.46 9.83 9.82
CA ILE A 339 5.70 9.53 8.62
C ILE A 339 4.61 10.59 8.40
N SER A 340 4.63 11.21 7.23
CA SER A 340 3.54 12.03 6.70
C SER A 340 2.93 11.29 5.50
N TYR A 341 1.61 11.04 5.53
CA TYR A 341 0.87 10.43 4.43
C TYR A 341 -0.05 11.47 3.80
N PHE A 342 0.12 11.70 2.50
CA PHE A 342 -0.74 12.52 1.67
C PHE A 342 -1.57 11.60 0.75
N ASN A 343 -2.89 11.75 0.76
CA ASN A 343 -3.77 11.00 -0.16
C ASN A 343 -3.57 11.45 -1.62
N GLU A 344 -4.31 10.83 -2.53
CA GLU A 344 -4.30 11.12 -3.97
C GLU A 344 -4.69 12.56 -4.31
N GLU A 345 -5.46 13.21 -3.45
CA GLU A 345 -5.84 14.63 -3.57
C GLU A 345 -4.76 15.59 -3.01
N GLY A 346 -3.70 15.06 -2.41
CA GLY A 346 -2.62 15.83 -1.79
C GLY A 346 -2.93 16.30 -0.36
N GLU A 347 -3.98 15.80 0.27
CA GLU A 347 -4.37 16.12 1.64
C GLU A 347 -3.58 15.26 2.65
N LEU A 348 -3.07 15.88 3.70
CA LEU A 348 -2.35 15.21 4.78
C LEU A 348 -3.34 14.45 5.69
N THR A 349 -3.30 13.11 5.68
CA THR A 349 -4.21 12.26 6.48
C THR A 349 -3.53 11.50 7.61
N LEU A 350 -2.20 11.41 7.61
CA LEU A 350 -1.38 10.93 8.73
C LEU A 350 -0.17 11.83 8.90
N ASP A 351 0.15 12.24 10.14
CA ASP A 351 1.39 12.95 10.45
C ASP A 351 1.84 12.58 11.87
N THR A 352 2.71 11.57 12.00
CA THR A 352 3.12 11.02 13.30
C THR A 352 4.52 10.41 13.26
N ASN A 353 5.15 10.31 14.42
CA ASN A 353 6.29 9.42 14.61
C ASN A 353 5.84 7.95 14.60
N SER A 354 6.72 7.07 14.12
CA SER A 354 6.54 5.63 14.03
C SER A 354 7.89 4.90 13.99
N GLY A 355 7.87 3.57 14.09
CA GLY A 355 9.05 2.72 13.93
C GLY A 355 9.17 2.18 12.50
N MET A 356 10.38 2.06 11.97
CA MET A 356 10.67 1.41 10.68
C MET A 356 11.62 0.24 10.86
N ARG A 357 11.29 -0.91 10.25
CA ARG A 357 12.18 -2.09 10.23
C ARG A 357 12.13 -2.83 8.91
N MET A 358 13.31 -3.24 8.42
CA MET A 358 13.43 -4.01 7.18
C MET A 358 12.64 -5.32 7.21
N ARG A 359 12.09 -5.68 6.04
CA ARG A 359 11.27 -6.88 5.81
C ARG A 359 11.82 -7.68 4.64
N GLY A 360 11.57 -8.99 4.69
CA GLY A 360 11.90 -9.94 3.63
C GLY A 360 13.09 -10.80 4.01
N PHE A 361 13.69 -11.47 3.03
CA PHE A 361 14.98 -12.13 3.19
C PHE A 361 15.82 -11.88 1.93
N GLY A 362 15.65 -12.67 0.88
CA GLY A 362 16.37 -12.46 -0.39
C GLY A 362 16.08 -11.11 -1.06
N SER A 363 14.80 -10.69 -1.12
CA SER A 363 14.41 -9.40 -1.70
C SER A 363 14.89 -8.19 -0.90
N THR A 364 15.29 -8.38 0.36
CA THR A 364 15.94 -7.35 1.16
C THR A 364 17.35 -7.05 0.66
N SER A 365 17.86 -7.75 -0.34
CA SER A 365 19.11 -7.41 -1.01
C SER A 365 18.94 -6.55 -2.27
N ASN A 366 17.71 -6.29 -2.71
CA ASN A 366 17.47 -5.34 -3.81
C ASN A 366 17.87 -3.91 -3.41
N PRO A 367 18.22 -3.01 -4.35
CA PRO A 367 18.64 -1.67 -3.98
C PRO A 367 17.53 -0.84 -3.30
N GLN A 368 16.29 -0.98 -3.75
CA GLN A 368 15.12 -0.55 -2.99
C GLN A 368 14.71 -1.67 -2.02
N LYS A 369 14.44 -1.38 -0.75
CA LYS A 369 14.13 -2.37 0.29
C LYS A 369 12.66 -2.32 0.67
N SER A 370 12.12 -3.47 1.01
CA SER A 370 10.83 -3.57 1.71
C SER A 370 11.02 -3.33 3.20
N PHE A 371 10.04 -2.69 3.84
CA PHE A 371 10.05 -2.43 5.26
C PHE A 371 8.63 -2.43 5.85
N ASN A 372 8.55 -2.59 7.15
CA ASN A 372 7.33 -2.41 7.91
C ASN A 372 7.40 -1.08 8.66
N VAL A 373 6.27 -0.38 8.72
CA VAL A 373 6.03 0.74 9.65
C VAL A 373 5.28 0.20 10.86
N TYR A 374 5.66 0.62 12.06
CA TYR A 374 5.10 0.19 13.33
C TYR A 374 4.57 1.40 14.11
N PHE A 375 3.32 1.31 14.52
CA PHE A 375 2.69 2.26 15.44
C PHE A 375 2.82 1.73 16.86
N ARG A 376 3.42 2.54 17.73
CA ARG A 376 3.70 2.27 19.14
C ARG A 376 3.61 3.58 19.90
N ASP A 377 3.07 3.51 21.09
CA ASP A 377 3.07 4.60 22.08
C ASP A 377 4.48 5.14 22.39
N ASP A 378 5.51 4.28 22.33
CA ASP A 378 6.92 4.69 22.46
C ASP A 378 7.38 5.71 21.42
N TYR A 379 6.73 5.79 20.24
CA TYR A 379 7.09 6.71 19.17
C TYR A 379 6.07 7.84 19.01
N GLY A 380 4.79 7.50 18.98
CA GLY A 380 3.69 8.39 18.62
C GLY A 380 2.38 7.65 18.75
N LEU A 381 1.62 7.52 17.64
CA LEU A 381 0.40 6.71 17.65
C LEU A 381 0.71 5.26 18.03
N ASP A 382 -0.02 4.70 18.99
CA ASP A 382 -0.05 3.26 19.24
C ASP A 382 -0.82 2.50 18.15
N LEU A 383 -1.82 3.14 17.52
CA LEU A 383 -2.62 2.58 16.44
C LEU A 383 -2.93 3.68 15.43
N ALA A 384 -2.72 3.41 14.14
CA ALA A 384 -3.13 4.33 13.08
C ALA A 384 -4.51 3.96 12.55
N ASN A 385 -5.37 4.95 12.38
CA ASN A 385 -6.64 4.84 11.66
C ASN A 385 -6.46 5.50 10.30
N LEU A 386 -6.43 4.70 9.23
CA LEU A 386 -6.19 5.16 7.88
C LEU A 386 -7.05 4.41 6.87
N SER A 387 -7.77 5.15 6.03
CA SER A 387 -8.49 4.61 4.88
C SER A 387 -7.52 4.25 3.74
N LEU A 388 -6.72 3.19 3.94
CA LEU A 388 -5.74 2.71 2.95
C LEU A 388 -6.38 1.81 1.90
N PHE A 389 -7.33 0.97 2.28
CA PHE A 389 -7.87 -0.09 1.44
C PHE A 389 -9.40 0.01 1.43
N PRO A 390 -10.03 0.48 0.34
CA PRO A 390 -11.47 0.71 0.30
C PRO A 390 -12.33 -0.52 0.62
N ASP A 391 -11.84 -1.71 0.26
CA ASP A 391 -12.58 -2.98 0.43
C ASP A 391 -12.23 -3.72 1.74
N SER A 392 -11.41 -3.12 2.61
CA SER A 392 -10.99 -3.73 3.86
C SER A 392 -12.03 -3.49 4.96
N ALA A 393 -12.27 -4.49 5.82
CA ALA A 393 -13.27 -4.37 6.89
C ALA A 393 -12.79 -3.50 8.07
N SER A 394 -11.53 -3.05 8.05
CA SER A 394 -10.94 -2.23 9.09
C SER A 394 -9.93 -1.23 8.53
N GLU A 395 -9.99 -0.01 9.06
CA GLU A 395 -9.01 1.06 8.83
C GLU A 395 -7.91 1.11 9.89
N LYS A 396 -7.93 0.17 10.84
CA LYS A 396 -7.01 0.11 11.99
C LYS A 396 -5.72 -0.62 11.64
N PHE A 397 -4.58 0.02 11.88
CA PHE A 397 -3.26 -0.54 11.62
C PHE A 397 -2.31 -0.39 12.80
N LYS A 398 -1.84 -1.52 13.36
CA LYS A 398 -0.64 -1.56 14.23
C LYS A 398 0.65 -1.47 13.44
N ARG A 399 0.60 -1.98 12.22
CA ARG A 399 1.70 -1.98 11.27
C ARG A 399 1.19 -2.34 9.89
N PHE A 400 1.88 -1.84 8.89
CA PHE A 400 1.70 -2.24 7.49
C PHE A 400 3.04 -2.29 6.79
N THR A 401 3.07 -2.88 5.60
CA THR A 401 4.29 -3.13 4.83
C THR A 401 4.39 -2.16 3.66
N PHE A 402 5.53 -1.50 3.48
CA PHE A 402 5.93 -0.93 2.19
C PHE A 402 6.76 -1.98 1.45
N ARG A 403 6.16 -2.61 0.43
CA ARG A 403 6.80 -3.66 -0.39
C ARG A 403 7.39 -3.05 -1.66
N ASN A 404 8.66 -3.32 -1.91
CA ASN A 404 9.37 -2.99 -3.17
C ASN A 404 9.00 -3.91 -4.35
N SER A 405 7.92 -4.69 -4.22
CA SER A 405 7.52 -5.76 -5.16
C SER A 405 8.43 -6.99 -5.21
N GLY A 406 9.32 -7.16 -4.23
CA GLY A 406 10.09 -8.40 -4.07
C GLY A 406 10.95 -8.72 -5.29
N ASN A 407 10.81 -9.92 -5.87
CA ASN A 407 11.55 -10.31 -7.08
C ASN A 407 11.08 -9.52 -8.32
N ASP A 408 9.79 -9.17 -8.37
CA ASP A 408 9.18 -8.39 -9.45
C ASP A 408 9.61 -6.91 -9.44
N PHE A 409 10.41 -6.47 -8.45
CA PHE A 409 11.15 -5.19 -8.47
C PHE A 409 11.94 -4.97 -9.77
N LEU A 410 12.47 -6.06 -10.35
CA LEU A 410 13.27 -5.98 -11.57
C LEU A 410 12.41 -5.97 -12.86
N GLN A 411 11.10 -6.19 -12.73
CA GLN A 411 10.16 -6.41 -13.83
C GLN A 411 9.00 -5.42 -13.76
N THR A 412 7.79 -5.85 -13.38
CA THR A 412 6.56 -5.05 -13.55
C THR A 412 6.22 -4.15 -12.36
N HIS A 413 6.80 -4.42 -11.19
CA HIS A 413 6.48 -3.75 -9.94
C HIS A 413 5.07 -4.00 -9.36
N PHE A 414 4.23 -4.81 -9.99
CA PHE A 414 2.85 -5.02 -9.52
C PHE A 414 2.34 -6.46 -9.61
N ARG A 415 3.15 -7.43 -10.05
CA ARG A 415 2.69 -8.79 -10.34
C ARG A 415 1.90 -9.42 -9.20
N ASP A 416 2.45 -9.39 -7.98
CA ASP A 416 1.77 -9.96 -6.81
C ASP A 416 0.43 -9.27 -6.52
N ALA A 417 0.36 -7.95 -6.61
CA ALA A 417 -0.89 -7.20 -6.42
C ALA A 417 -1.93 -7.52 -7.50
N LEU A 418 -1.50 -7.67 -8.75
CA LEU A 418 -2.36 -8.07 -9.86
C LEU A 418 -2.94 -9.47 -9.66
N LEU A 419 -2.13 -10.43 -9.20
CA LEU A 419 -2.61 -11.79 -8.99
C LEU A 419 -3.57 -11.89 -7.79
N GLN A 420 -3.34 -11.08 -6.75
CA GLN A 420 -4.31 -10.90 -5.67
C GLN A 420 -5.63 -10.32 -6.20
N ARG A 421 -5.59 -9.35 -7.12
CA ARG A 421 -6.79 -8.77 -7.76
C ARG A 421 -7.56 -9.78 -8.62
N ILE A 422 -6.87 -10.66 -9.34
CA ILE A 422 -7.48 -11.74 -10.14
C ILE A 422 -8.13 -12.79 -9.23
N ALA A 423 -7.52 -13.07 -8.07
CA ALA A 423 -7.99 -14.09 -7.13
C ALA A 423 -9.24 -13.69 -6.30
N ILE A 424 -9.75 -12.45 -6.42
CA ILE A 424 -10.93 -11.96 -5.67
C ILE A 424 -12.16 -12.89 -5.73
N PRO A 425 -12.51 -13.54 -6.86
CA PRO A 425 -13.66 -14.45 -6.91
C PRO A 425 -13.48 -15.79 -6.18
N LEU A 426 -12.29 -16.08 -5.66
CA LEU A 426 -11.94 -17.33 -4.98
C LEU A 426 -12.19 -17.24 -3.47
N ASP A 427 -12.41 -18.38 -2.80
CA ASP A 427 -12.53 -18.48 -1.34
C ASP A 427 -11.15 -18.40 -0.67
N LEU A 428 -10.50 -17.24 -0.79
CA LEU A 428 -9.16 -16.97 -0.29
C LEU A 428 -9.14 -15.73 0.59
N ASP A 429 -8.31 -15.78 1.63
CA ASP A 429 -7.89 -14.58 2.34
C ASP A 429 -6.82 -13.89 1.45
N LEU A 430 -7.09 -12.66 1.03
CA LEU A 430 -6.26 -11.91 0.07
C LEU A 430 -5.57 -10.72 0.74
N GLN A 431 -4.39 -10.35 0.26
CA GLN A 431 -3.65 -9.21 0.79
C GLN A 431 -4.00 -7.94 0.03
N ALA A 432 -4.70 -7.02 0.69
CA ALA A 432 -4.96 -5.71 0.10
C ALA A 432 -3.66 -4.96 -0.24
N PHE A 433 -3.74 -4.08 -1.24
CA PHE A 433 -2.62 -3.29 -1.72
C PHE A 433 -3.04 -1.88 -2.09
N LYS A 434 -2.09 -0.94 -1.97
CA LYS A 434 -2.20 0.43 -2.48
C LYS A 434 -0.80 0.90 -2.91
N PRO A 435 -0.57 1.25 -4.18
CA PRO A 435 0.72 1.81 -4.58
C PRO A 435 0.90 3.20 -3.97
N SER A 436 2.15 3.62 -3.77
CA SER A 436 2.51 4.92 -3.18
C SER A 436 3.83 5.42 -3.74
N ILE A 437 3.99 6.75 -3.76
CA ILE A 437 5.29 7.39 -3.97
C ILE A 437 5.93 7.65 -2.62
N LEU A 438 7.15 7.13 -2.43
CA LEU A 438 7.91 7.34 -1.20
C LEU A 438 8.93 8.47 -1.35
N PHE A 439 9.05 9.33 -0.34
CA PHE A 439 10.17 10.25 -0.12
C PHE A 439 10.86 9.89 1.19
N ILE A 440 12.19 9.95 1.24
CA ILE A 440 12.97 9.79 2.48
C ILE A 440 13.87 11.01 2.64
N ASN A 441 13.79 11.70 3.78
CA ASN A 441 14.49 12.95 4.09
C ASN A 441 14.40 13.97 2.93
N GLY A 442 13.22 14.06 2.34
CA GLY A 442 12.95 14.99 1.24
C GLY A 442 13.42 14.52 -0.13
N GLU A 443 13.92 13.29 -0.30
CA GLU A 443 14.38 12.78 -1.59
C GLU A 443 13.47 11.68 -2.13
N TYR A 444 13.03 11.81 -3.39
CA TYR A 444 12.16 10.84 -4.07
C TYR A 444 12.78 9.45 -4.04
N TRP A 445 12.08 8.46 -3.51
CA TRP A 445 12.56 7.11 -3.26
C TRP A 445 11.94 6.04 -4.16
N GLY A 446 10.98 6.40 -5.00
CA GLY A 446 10.30 5.49 -5.93
C GLY A 446 8.98 4.95 -5.42
N ILE A 447 8.43 4.03 -6.22
CA ILE A 447 7.17 3.35 -5.95
C ILE A 447 7.38 2.27 -4.88
N HIS A 448 6.50 2.27 -3.87
CA HIS A 448 6.33 1.16 -2.93
C HIS A 448 4.86 0.78 -2.85
N ASN A 449 4.59 -0.53 -2.80
CA ASN A 449 3.25 -1.05 -2.60
C ASN A 449 2.97 -1.18 -1.10
N ILE A 450 2.06 -0.38 -0.57
CA ILE A 450 1.55 -0.52 0.80
C ILE A 450 0.70 -1.78 0.85
N ARG A 451 1.01 -2.71 1.76
CA ARG A 451 0.35 -4.02 1.90
C ARG A 451 -0.10 -4.28 3.33
N GLU A 452 -1.21 -4.97 3.44
CA GLU A 452 -1.59 -5.65 4.68
C GLU A 452 -0.57 -6.73 5.05
N LYS A 453 -0.57 -7.12 6.32
CA LYS A 453 0.31 -8.15 6.85
C LYS A 453 -0.51 -9.22 7.55
N TYR A 454 -0.39 -10.46 7.11
CA TYR A 454 -0.94 -11.62 7.84
C TYR A 454 -0.22 -11.84 9.16
N ASP A 455 -0.76 -11.21 10.21
CA ASP A 455 -0.35 -11.36 11.59
C ASP A 455 -1.56 -11.22 12.52
N LYS A 456 -1.34 -11.46 13.81
CA LYS A 456 -2.40 -11.40 14.82
C LYS A 456 -3.18 -10.09 14.88
N HIS A 457 -2.60 -8.96 14.49
CA HIS A 457 -3.31 -7.69 14.50
C HIS A 457 -4.24 -7.58 13.30
N HIS A 458 -3.78 -7.98 12.11
CA HIS A 458 -4.64 -8.03 10.93
C HIS A 458 -5.85 -8.95 11.18
N PHE A 459 -5.64 -10.17 11.67
CA PHE A 459 -6.78 -11.07 11.93
C PHE A 459 -7.70 -10.57 13.04
N HIS A 460 -7.16 -9.89 14.04
CA HIS A 460 -7.97 -9.27 15.08
C HIS A 460 -8.88 -8.17 14.53
N TYR A 461 -8.34 -7.27 13.70
CA TYR A 461 -9.11 -6.16 13.17
C TYR A 461 -10.06 -6.57 12.04
N GLN A 462 -9.68 -7.53 11.19
CA GLN A 462 -10.50 -7.97 10.07
C GLN A 462 -11.60 -8.96 10.48
N TYR A 463 -11.30 -9.90 11.39
CA TYR A 463 -12.20 -11.01 11.70
C TYR A 463 -12.65 -11.04 13.17
N GLY A 464 -12.23 -10.08 14.00
CA GLY A 464 -12.60 -10.02 15.42
C GLY A 464 -11.97 -11.12 16.28
N ILE A 465 -10.91 -11.78 15.80
CA ILE A 465 -10.25 -12.88 16.51
C ILE A 465 -9.35 -12.31 17.61
N ALA A 466 -9.44 -12.83 18.83
CA ALA A 466 -8.55 -12.39 19.89
C ALA A 466 -7.09 -12.77 19.56
N THR A 467 -6.14 -11.86 19.81
CA THR A 467 -4.75 -12.01 19.33
C THR A 467 -4.02 -13.24 19.86
N GLU A 468 -4.45 -13.73 21.02
CA GLU A 468 -3.96 -14.90 21.73
C GLU A 468 -4.63 -16.22 21.31
N GLU A 469 -5.72 -16.13 20.54
CA GLU A 469 -6.45 -17.27 19.99
C GLU A 469 -6.06 -17.55 18.54
N LEU A 470 -5.15 -16.77 17.95
CA LEU A 470 -4.72 -16.98 16.57
C LEU A 470 -3.52 -17.92 16.47
N ASN A 471 -3.62 -18.91 15.59
CA ASN A 471 -2.48 -19.73 15.15
C ASN A 471 -2.18 -19.42 13.69
N VAL A 472 -0.93 -19.07 13.40
CA VAL A 472 -0.41 -18.90 12.03
C VAL A 472 0.82 -19.75 11.88
N LEU A 473 0.78 -20.68 10.93
CA LEU A 473 1.85 -21.61 10.65
C LEU A 473 2.43 -21.36 9.27
N GLY A 474 3.75 -21.39 9.19
CA GLY A 474 4.51 -21.40 7.95
C GLY A 474 4.77 -22.81 7.42
N VAL A 475 5.74 -22.88 6.53
CA VAL A 475 6.20 -24.09 5.84
C VAL A 475 6.43 -25.25 6.82
N CYS A 476 5.87 -26.41 6.50
CA CYS A 476 6.08 -27.65 7.24
C CYS A 476 5.74 -27.53 8.76
N GLY A 477 4.88 -26.58 9.18
CA GLY A 477 4.41 -26.39 10.57
C GLY A 477 5.24 -25.43 11.42
N GLU A 478 6.09 -24.60 10.81
CA GLU A 478 6.82 -23.54 11.50
C GLU A 478 5.86 -22.58 12.21
N ILE A 479 6.09 -22.28 13.49
CA ILE A 479 5.21 -21.40 14.26
C ILE A 479 5.57 -19.95 13.98
N GLU A 480 4.64 -19.18 13.41
CA GLU A 480 4.73 -17.72 13.37
C GLU A 480 3.93 -17.05 14.48
N GLU A 481 2.75 -17.56 14.79
CA GLU A 481 1.90 -17.14 15.93
C GLU A 481 1.21 -18.39 16.51
N GLY A 482 1.02 -18.43 17.84
CA GLY A 482 0.27 -19.49 18.51
C GLY A 482 1.02 -20.82 18.68
N ASP A 483 0.34 -21.94 18.41
CA ASP A 483 0.85 -23.31 18.51
C ASP A 483 0.56 -24.14 17.24
N ASN A 484 1.25 -25.28 17.10
CA ASN A 484 1.14 -26.17 15.95
C ASN A 484 0.70 -27.60 16.29
N ALA A 485 0.23 -27.87 17.51
CA ALA A 485 0.01 -29.24 17.98
C ALA A 485 -1.06 -29.96 17.14
N GLU A 486 -2.20 -29.30 16.88
CA GLU A 486 -3.28 -29.85 16.07
C GLU A 486 -2.84 -30.14 14.62
N TYR A 487 -1.97 -29.29 14.07
CA TYR A 487 -1.43 -29.48 12.73
C TYR A 487 -0.51 -30.71 12.65
N LEU A 488 0.39 -30.88 13.63
CA LEU A 488 1.27 -32.06 13.69
C LEU A 488 0.47 -33.36 13.90
N ASP A 489 -0.59 -33.32 14.71
CA ASP A 489 -1.51 -34.44 14.89
C ASP A 489 -2.24 -34.79 13.58
N LEU A 490 -2.66 -33.76 12.81
CA LEU A 490 -3.24 -33.94 11.48
C LEU A 490 -2.25 -34.60 10.50
N LEU A 491 -1.01 -34.11 10.43
CA LEU A 491 0.02 -34.71 9.58
C LEU A 491 0.29 -36.17 9.98
N SER A 492 0.42 -36.46 11.28
CA SER A 492 0.62 -37.83 11.76
C SER A 492 -0.57 -38.75 11.43
N TYR A 493 -1.80 -38.22 11.51
CA TYR A 493 -2.99 -38.96 11.10
C TYR A 493 -2.95 -39.34 9.62
N LEU A 494 -2.60 -38.39 8.74
CA LEU A 494 -2.52 -38.57 7.30
C LEU A 494 -1.49 -39.63 6.85
N GLU A 495 -0.37 -39.79 7.57
CA GLU A 495 0.63 -40.81 7.25
C GLU A 495 0.11 -42.25 7.42
N GLY A 496 -0.82 -42.46 8.35
CA GLY A 496 -1.31 -43.79 8.74
C GLY A 496 -2.68 -44.17 8.21
N HIS A 497 -3.39 -43.26 7.53
CA HIS A 497 -4.79 -43.43 7.14
C HIS A 497 -5.00 -43.20 5.65
N ASP A 498 -5.87 -44.03 5.08
CA ASP A 498 -6.33 -43.95 3.68
C ASP A 498 -7.56 -43.05 3.61
N LEU A 499 -7.50 -41.96 2.83
CA LEU A 499 -8.59 -40.99 2.73
C LEU A 499 -9.70 -41.41 1.76
N ASP A 500 -9.57 -42.53 1.03
CA ASP A 500 -10.70 -43.14 0.31
C ASP A 500 -11.75 -43.72 1.28
N ILE A 501 -11.39 -43.87 2.57
CA ILE A 501 -12.30 -44.24 3.65
C ILE A 501 -13.00 -42.97 4.17
N GLU A 502 -14.33 -42.94 4.07
CA GLU A 502 -15.18 -41.79 4.44
C GLU A 502 -14.94 -41.29 5.87
N GLU A 503 -14.78 -42.18 6.85
CA GLU A 503 -14.50 -41.76 8.24
C GLU A 503 -13.17 -41.01 8.38
N ASN A 504 -12.17 -41.39 7.58
CA ASN A 504 -10.87 -40.73 7.60
C ASN A 504 -10.92 -39.38 6.87
N TYR A 505 -11.64 -39.32 5.74
CA TYR A 505 -11.91 -38.07 5.04
C TYR A 505 -12.69 -37.07 5.92
N ALA A 506 -13.71 -37.52 6.64
CA ALA A 506 -14.47 -36.72 7.58
C ALA A 506 -13.59 -36.14 8.70
N TYR A 507 -12.66 -36.93 9.25
CA TYR A 507 -11.70 -36.45 10.25
C TYR A 507 -10.85 -35.27 9.75
N VAL A 508 -10.41 -35.31 8.49
CA VAL A 508 -9.60 -34.25 7.87
C VAL A 508 -10.44 -33.03 7.52
N SER A 509 -11.61 -33.23 6.90
CA SER A 509 -12.52 -32.14 6.48
C SER A 509 -13.18 -31.41 7.65
N ASP A 510 -13.25 -32.01 8.83
CA ASP A 510 -13.61 -31.32 10.08
C ASP A 510 -12.52 -30.36 10.56
N ARG A 511 -11.26 -30.53 10.13
CA ARG A 511 -10.10 -29.73 10.57
C ARG A 511 -9.57 -28.78 9.52
N VAL A 512 -9.80 -29.06 8.24
CA VAL A 512 -9.31 -28.28 7.10
C VAL A 512 -10.50 -27.73 6.32
N ASP A 513 -10.44 -26.45 5.98
CA ASP A 513 -11.43 -25.86 5.09
C ASP A 513 -11.17 -26.35 3.65
N ILE A 514 -11.93 -27.37 3.25
CA ILE A 514 -11.76 -28.03 1.94
C ILE A 514 -12.05 -27.06 0.78
N SER A 515 -12.96 -26.11 0.94
CA SER A 515 -13.29 -25.15 -0.12
C SER A 515 -12.12 -24.21 -0.37
N ASN A 516 -11.61 -23.58 0.70
CA ASN A 516 -10.46 -22.71 0.66
C ASN A 516 -9.19 -23.44 0.19
N LEU A 517 -8.95 -24.68 0.65
CA LEU A 517 -7.81 -25.46 0.16
C LEU A 517 -7.89 -25.72 -1.35
N ILE A 518 -9.06 -26.08 -1.87
CA ILE A 518 -9.24 -26.31 -3.31
C ILE A 518 -8.91 -25.03 -4.10
N ASP A 519 -9.47 -23.89 -3.69
CA ASP A 519 -9.23 -22.61 -4.36
C ASP A 519 -7.76 -22.14 -4.23
N PHE A 520 -7.11 -22.41 -3.09
CA PHE A 520 -5.68 -22.13 -2.87
C PHE A 520 -4.81 -22.94 -3.83
N GLN A 521 -5.06 -24.26 -3.92
CA GLN A 521 -4.34 -25.14 -4.83
C GLN A 521 -4.56 -24.72 -6.29
N ILE A 522 -5.81 -24.41 -6.67
CA ILE A 522 -6.14 -23.93 -8.01
C ILE A 522 -5.36 -22.66 -8.35
N ALA A 523 -5.33 -21.67 -7.45
CA ALA A 523 -4.62 -20.41 -7.68
C ALA A 523 -3.10 -20.62 -7.82
N GLU A 524 -2.46 -21.33 -6.88
CA GLU A 524 -1.02 -21.61 -6.92
C GLU A 524 -0.62 -22.39 -8.20
N ILE A 525 -1.42 -23.41 -8.55
CA ILE A 525 -1.21 -24.23 -9.75
C ILE A 525 -1.43 -23.42 -11.01
N TYR A 526 -2.52 -22.66 -11.12
CA TYR A 526 -2.81 -21.88 -12.32
C TYR A 526 -1.78 -20.77 -12.52
N PHE A 527 -1.47 -20.00 -11.47
CA PHE A 527 -0.47 -18.93 -11.51
C PHE A 527 0.96 -19.43 -11.73
N ALA A 528 1.22 -20.73 -11.55
CA ALA A 528 2.55 -21.32 -11.70
C ALA A 528 3.56 -20.71 -10.71
N ASN A 529 3.19 -20.60 -9.43
CA ASN A 529 4.09 -20.11 -8.40
C ASN A 529 5.23 -21.11 -8.15
N TYR A 530 6.44 -20.72 -8.52
CA TYR A 530 7.59 -21.62 -8.47
C TYR A 530 8.16 -21.79 -7.06
N ASP A 531 8.02 -20.79 -6.19
CA ASP A 531 8.64 -20.80 -4.86
C ASP A 531 7.78 -21.55 -3.82
N TRP A 532 6.48 -21.70 -4.09
CA TRP A 532 5.60 -22.65 -3.42
C TRP A 532 5.84 -24.08 -3.92
N PRO A 533 5.70 -25.18 -3.14
CA PRO A 533 5.20 -25.24 -1.76
C PRO A 533 6.28 -25.25 -0.66
N CYS A 534 7.57 -25.30 -1.00
CA CYS A 534 8.67 -25.28 -0.01
C CYS A 534 8.96 -23.88 0.55
N ASN A 535 8.35 -22.85 -0.04
CA ASN A 535 8.30 -21.48 0.45
C ASN A 535 6.89 -20.91 0.19
N ASN A 536 6.65 -19.65 0.55
CA ASN A 536 5.38 -18.93 0.29
C ASN A 536 4.13 -19.72 0.74
N PHE A 537 4.29 -20.49 1.82
CA PHE A 537 3.23 -21.30 2.41
C PHE A 537 2.87 -20.72 3.78
N LYS A 538 1.59 -20.43 3.97
CA LYS A 538 1.01 -20.13 5.27
C LYS A 538 -0.36 -20.74 5.40
N MET A 539 -0.70 -21.07 6.64
CA MET A 539 -2.04 -21.42 7.03
C MET A 539 -2.39 -20.82 8.38
N TRP A 540 -3.67 -20.58 8.61
CA TRP A 540 -4.17 -20.00 9.84
C TRP A 540 -5.43 -20.69 10.33
N LYS A 541 -5.66 -20.58 11.64
CA LYS A 541 -6.86 -21.06 12.32
C LYS A 541 -6.98 -20.33 13.66
N SER A 542 -8.21 -20.03 14.10
CA SER A 542 -8.42 -19.61 15.50
C SER A 542 -8.52 -20.81 16.44
N SER A 543 -8.27 -20.62 17.72
CA SER A 543 -8.40 -21.64 18.77
C SER A 543 -9.85 -22.07 19.01
N SER A 544 -10.82 -21.47 18.31
CA SER A 544 -12.21 -21.93 18.33
C SER A 544 -12.31 -23.37 17.81
N PRO A 545 -13.05 -24.27 18.51
CA PRO A 545 -13.29 -25.64 18.04
C PRO A 545 -14.00 -25.72 16.69
N GLU A 546 -14.72 -24.68 16.29
CA GLU A 546 -15.42 -24.60 14.99
C GLU A 546 -14.52 -24.10 13.85
N SER A 547 -13.36 -23.51 14.17
CA SER A 547 -12.44 -23.02 13.17
C SER A 547 -11.72 -24.19 12.48
N ARG A 548 -11.50 -24.03 11.18
CA ARG A 548 -10.71 -24.95 10.37
C ARG A 548 -9.44 -24.26 9.91
N TRP A 549 -8.43 -25.06 9.58
CA TRP A 549 -7.23 -24.60 8.92
C TRP A 549 -7.57 -24.07 7.53
N ARG A 550 -7.23 -22.80 7.29
CA ARG A 550 -7.32 -22.10 6.00
C ARG A 550 -5.92 -21.74 5.51
N PHE A 551 -5.70 -21.82 4.22
CA PHE A 551 -4.45 -21.53 3.53
C PHE A 551 -4.45 -20.08 3.05
N LEU A 552 -3.32 -19.41 3.23
CA LEU A 552 -3.13 -18.01 2.87
C LEU A 552 -2.30 -17.91 1.59
N ILE A 553 -2.80 -17.15 0.62
CA ILE A 553 -2.08 -16.86 -0.63
C ILE A 553 -1.31 -15.54 -0.50
N PHE A 554 0.00 -15.57 -0.78
CA PHE A 554 0.88 -14.41 -0.70
C PHE A 554 2.19 -14.63 -1.47
N ASP A 555 2.88 -13.52 -1.76
CA ASP A 555 4.22 -13.54 -2.35
C ASP A 555 4.25 -14.26 -3.72
N LEU A 556 3.38 -13.81 -4.61
CA LEU A 556 3.16 -14.39 -5.95
C LEU A 556 4.11 -13.80 -7.00
N ASP A 557 5.22 -13.18 -6.62
CA ASP A 557 6.08 -12.46 -7.57
C ASP A 557 6.92 -13.37 -8.48
N LEU A 558 7.23 -14.60 -8.04
CA LEU A 558 7.87 -15.69 -8.81
C LEU A 558 6.86 -16.58 -9.55
N SER A 559 5.83 -15.97 -10.12
CA SER A 559 4.76 -16.66 -10.83
C SER A 559 4.43 -15.97 -12.16
N PHE A 560 3.43 -16.48 -12.89
CA PHE A 560 2.77 -15.79 -14.00
C PHE A 560 3.73 -15.28 -15.09
N GLY A 561 4.67 -16.14 -15.51
CA GLY A 561 5.66 -15.83 -16.52
C GLY A 561 6.92 -15.12 -16.03
N PHE A 562 7.17 -15.01 -14.71
CA PHE A 562 8.40 -14.42 -14.16
C PHE A 562 9.69 -14.96 -14.81
N SER A 563 9.78 -16.28 -14.98
CA SER A 563 10.91 -16.99 -15.58
C SER A 563 10.47 -18.28 -16.27
N GLU A 564 11.42 -19.04 -16.83
CA GLU A 564 11.16 -20.37 -17.41
C GLU A 564 10.51 -21.35 -16.41
N ASN A 565 10.82 -21.22 -15.12
CA ASN A 565 10.27 -22.06 -14.06
C ASN A 565 8.82 -21.72 -13.68
N SER A 566 8.30 -20.61 -14.19
CA SER A 566 6.93 -20.15 -13.98
C SER A 566 6.26 -19.82 -15.32
N ALA A 567 6.70 -20.46 -16.41
CA ALA A 567 6.16 -20.26 -17.75
C ALA A 567 4.75 -20.86 -17.90
N SER A 568 4.02 -20.48 -18.95
CA SER A 568 2.67 -20.96 -19.25
C SER A 568 2.56 -22.49 -19.35
N SER A 569 3.64 -23.15 -19.74
CA SER A 569 3.71 -24.59 -20.02
C SER A 569 4.21 -25.44 -18.85
N VAL A 570 4.53 -24.85 -17.69
CA VAL A 570 5.07 -25.64 -16.57
C VAL A 570 4.00 -26.56 -16.00
N LEU A 571 4.43 -27.79 -15.67
CA LEU A 571 3.65 -28.86 -15.08
C LEU A 571 3.43 -28.59 -13.58
N SER A 572 2.61 -27.59 -13.27
CA SER A 572 2.44 -27.09 -11.91
C SER A 572 1.62 -28.02 -11.01
N LEU A 573 0.82 -28.93 -11.56
CA LEU A 573 0.10 -29.94 -10.77
C LEU A 573 1.08 -31.02 -10.27
N GLU A 574 2.04 -31.43 -11.09
CA GLU A 574 3.13 -32.32 -10.71
C GLU A 574 4.04 -31.65 -9.67
N HIS A 575 4.30 -30.35 -9.85
CA HIS A 575 5.02 -29.54 -8.86
C HIS A 575 4.28 -29.49 -7.52
N ALA A 576 2.96 -29.20 -7.54
CA ALA A 576 2.08 -29.19 -6.37
C ALA A 576 2.06 -30.53 -5.61
N THR A 577 2.21 -31.64 -6.34
CA THR A 577 2.07 -33.01 -5.80
C THR A 577 3.40 -33.76 -5.69
N SER A 578 4.52 -33.08 -5.89
CA SER A 578 5.85 -33.68 -5.82
C SER A 578 6.17 -34.22 -4.42
N GLU A 579 6.71 -35.44 -4.37
CA GLU A 579 7.25 -36.04 -3.14
C GLU A 579 8.76 -35.77 -2.96
N SER A 580 9.35 -34.97 -3.84
CA SER A 580 10.76 -34.59 -3.74
C SER A 580 11.01 -33.75 -2.49
N SER A 581 12.12 -34.00 -1.81
CA SER A 581 12.61 -33.16 -0.71
C SER A 581 13.58 -32.07 -1.18
N GLU A 582 13.79 -31.94 -2.49
CA GLU A 582 14.61 -30.90 -3.09
C GLU A 582 13.78 -29.66 -3.38
N TRP A 583 14.31 -28.48 -3.00
CA TRP A 583 13.71 -27.19 -3.34
C TRP A 583 13.43 -27.10 -4.85
N PRO A 584 12.24 -26.63 -5.28
CA PRO A 584 11.23 -25.91 -4.49
C PRO A 584 10.13 -26.78 -3.85
N ASN A 585 10.38 -28.07 -3.59
CA ASN A 585 9.39 -28.99 -3.03
C ASN A 585 9.62 -29.24 -1.51
N CYS A 586 8.56 -29.17 -0.67
CA CYS A 586 8.54 -29.69 0.72
C CYS A 586 7.41 -30.73 0.83
N PRO A 587 7.69 -32.05 0.90
CA PRO A 587 6.66 -33.09 0.91
C PRO A 587 5.64 -32.99 2.05
N CYS A 588 5.99 -32.38 3.18
CA CYS A 588 5.02 -32.22 4.28
C CYS A 588 4.12 -30.99 4.12
N SER A 589 4.53 -29.96 3.39
CA SER A 589 3.68 -28.80 3.08
C SER A 589 2.55 -29.12 2.09
N ASN A 590 2.78 -30.06 1.15
CA ASN A 590 1.78 -30.50 0.18
C ASN A 590 1.09 -31.82 0.54
N MET A 591 1.42 -32.43 1.68
CA MET A 591 0.90 -33.75 2.07
C MET A 591 -0.63 -33.77 2.21
N ILE A 592 -1.21 -32.72 2.78
CA ILE A 592 -2.67 -32.60 2.92
C ILE A 592 -3.34 -32.71 1.55
N PHE A 593 -2.84 -31.99 0.55
CA PHE A 593 -3.38 -32.02 -0.81
C PHE A 593 -3.18 -33.39 -1.47
N ARG A 594 -1.96 -33.94 -1.43
CA ARG A 594 -1.67 -35.27 -2.00
C ARG A 594 -2.58 -36.35 -1.42
N LYS A 595 -2.80 -36.32 -0.10
CA LYS A 595 -3.68 -37.27 0.57
C LYS A 595 -5.14 -37.08 0.24
N LEU A 596 -5.62 -35.85 0.13
CA LEU A 596 -7.00 -35.59 -0.28
C LEU A 596 -7.27 -36.03 -1.72
N LEU A 597 -6.28 -35.95 -2.61
CA LEU A 597 -6.41 -36.47 -3.99
C LEU A 597 -6.57 -37.99 -4.07
N GLU A 598 -6.23 -38.75 -3.02
CA GLU A 598 -6.51 -40.19 -2.94
C GLU A 598 -8.03 -40.44 -2.90
N ASN A 599 -8.82 -39.51 -2.35
CA ASN A 599 -10.27 -39.61 -2.26
C ASN A 599 -10.96 -39.23 -3.60
N GLU A 600 -11.74 -40.15 -4.16
CA GLU A 600 -12.40 -39.94 -5.45
C GLU A 600 -13.33 -38.72 -5.50
N ASN A 601 -14.11 -38.47 -4.43
CA ASN A 601 -15.04 -37.34 -4.37
C ASN A 601 -14.32 -36.00 -4.30
N PHE A 602 -13.26 -35.90 -3.49
CA PHE A 602 -12.43 -34.70 -3.44
C PHE A 602 -11.78 -34.43 -4.79
N ARG A 603 -11.21 -35.46 -5.43
CA ARG A 603 -10.59 -35.32 -6.76
C ARG A 603 -11.58 -34.81 -7.80
N MET A 604 -12.80 -35.36 -7.87
CA MET A 604 -13.83 -34.86 -8.79
C MET A 604 -14.16 -33.39 -8.50
N ARG A 605 -14.39 -33.04 -7.23
CA ARG A 605 -14.68 -31.67 -6.81
C ARG A 605 -13.55 -30.69 -7.16
N PHE A 606 -12.30 -31.10 -6.99
CA PHE A 606 -11.13 -30.30 -7.37
C PHE A 606 -11.09 -30.05 -8.88
N VAL A 607 -11.25 -31.10 -9.69
CA VAL A 607 -11.24 -31.01 -11.17
C VAL A 607 -12.40 -30.14 -11.68
N GLU A 608 -13.62 -30.33 -11.16
CA GLU A 608 -14.80 -29.54 -11.52
C GLU A 608 -14.62 -28.05 -11.13
N ARG A 609 -14.09 -27.79 -9.94
CA ARG A 609 -13.82 -26.42 -9.48
C ARG A 609 -12.71 -25.77 -10.31
N PHE A 610 -11.67 -26.51 -10.68
CA PHE A 610 -10.60 -26.00 -11.55
C PHE A 610 -11.16 -25.59 -12.92
N ALA A 611 -11.97 -26.45 -13.55
CA ALA A 611 -12.62 -26.16 -14.83
C ALA A 611 -13.49 -24.90 -14.74
N TYR A 612 -14.30 -24.79 -13.68
CA TYR A 612 -15.10 -23.59 -13.40
C TYR A 612 -14.21 -22.34 -13.29
N CYS A 613 -13.10 -22.41 -12.55
CA CYS A 613 -12.21 -21.26 -12.39
C CYS A 613 -11.53 -20.86 -13.70
N GLN A 614 -11.19 -21.82 -14.58
CA GLN A 614 -10.65 -21.50 -15.90
C GLN A 614 -11.65 -20.73 -16.78
N GLU A 615 -12.95 -21.04 -16.67
CA GLU A 615 -14.00 -20.36 -17.44
C GLU A 615 -14.43 -19.02 -16.84
N ASN A 616 -14.39 -18.87 -15.51
CA ASN A 616 -15.08 -17.76 -14.82
C ASN A 616 -14.16 -16.81 -14.04
N VAL A 617 -12.93 -17.24 -13.73
CA VAL A 617 -11.98 -16.47 -12.90
C VAL A 617 -10.72 -16.16 -13.70
N PHE A 618 -10.20 -17.17 -14.39
CA PHE A 618 -8.98 -17.08 -15.19
C PHE A 618 -9.24 -16.97 -16.69
N ASP A 619 -10.42 -16.49 -17.04
CA ASP A 619 -10.75 -16.14 -18.40
C ASP A 619 -9.80 -15.05 -18.91
N THR A 620 -9.28 -15.22 -20.12
CA THR A 620 -8.22 -14.36 -20.65
C THR A 620 -8.68 -12.90 -20.80
N PRO A 621 -9.87 -12.60 -21.38
CA PRO A 621 -10.44 -11.24 -21.35
C PRO A 621 -10.50 -10.60 -19.95
N ILE A 622 -10.95 -11.34 -18.93
CA ILE A 622 -11.00 -10.83 -17.55
C ILE A 622 -9.59 -10.46 -17.06
N ILE A 623 -8.61 -11.33 -17.28
CA ILE A 623 -7.22 -11.07 -16.89
C ILE A 623 -6.64 -9.89 -17.67
N GLU A 624 -6.94 -9.78 -18.97
CA GLU A 624 -6.47 -8.68 -19.81
C GLU A 624 -7.02 -7.33 -19.33
N ASP A 625 -8.30 -7.27 -18.94
CA ASP A 625 -8.90 -6.08 -18.37
C ASP A 625 -8.20 -5.67 -17.07
N VAL A 626 -7.99 -6.61 -16.13
CA VAL A 626 -7.26 -6.34 -14.88
C VAL A 626 -5.82 -5.90 -15.17
N LEU A 627 -5.12 -6.55 -16.10
CA LEU A 627 -3.76 -6.15 -16.46
C LEU A 627 -3.72 -4.74 -17.05
N ASN A 628 -4.67 -4.38 -17.91
CA ASN A 628 -4.77 -3.04 -18.49
C ASN A 628 -5.05 -1.98 -17.42
N GLU A 629 -5.88 -2.29 -16.41
CA GLU A 629 -6.09 -1.42 -15.24
C GLU A 629 -4.77 -1.15 -14.51
N PHE A 630 -3.97 -2.19 -14.26
CA PHE A 630 -2.67 -2.06 -13.59
C PHE A 630 -1.63 -1.32 -14.44
N VAL A 631 -1.59 -1.56 -15.76
CA VAL A 631 -0.71 -0.80 -16.65
C VAL A 631 -1.07 0.68 -16.60
N ALA A 632 -2.35 1.02 -16.72
CA ALA A 632 -2.82 2.41 -16.63
C ALA A 632 -2.51 3.04 -15.28
N LEU A 633 -2.61 2.25 -14.19
CA LEU A 633 -2.33 2.68 -12.83
C LEU A 633 -0.84 3.02 -12.62
N TYR A 634 0.09 2.17 -13.08
CA TYR A 634 1.53 2.34 -12.81
C TYR A 634 2.27 3.18 -13.85
N LEU A 635 1.82 3.20 -15.11
CA LEU A 635 2.51 3.88 -16.21
C LEU A 635 2.92 5.34 -15.89
N PRO A 636 2.07 6.20 -15.29
CA PRO A 636 2.44 7.58 -14.98
C PRO A 636 3.69 7.70 -14.09
N GLU A 637 3.95 6.70 -13.24
CA GLU A 637 4.96 6.75 -12.19
C GLU A 637 6.26 5.99 -12.56
N MET A 638 6.16 5.03 -13.49
CA MET A 638 7.28 4.15 -13.82
C MET A 638 8.48 4.89 -14.39
N GLY A 639 8.27 5.97 -15.14
CA GLY A 639 9.38 6.77 -15.70
C GLY A 639 10.32 7.31 -14.62
N GLU A 640 9.77 7.90 -13.56
CA GLU A 640 10.55 8.45 -12.45
C GLU A 640 11.15 7.35 -11.56
N HIS A 641 10.39 6.26 -11.33
CA HIS A 641 10.92 5.07 -10.67
C HIS A 641 12.17 4.52 -11.37
N ILE A 642 12.10 4.31 -12.69
CA ILE A 642 13.18 3.79 -13.51
C ILE A 642 14.34 4.79 -13.56
N ALA A 643 14.08 6.09 -13.65
CA ALA A 643 15.13 7.12 -13.64
C ALA A 643 16.01 7.02 -12.38
N ARG A 644 15.38 6.75 -11.22
CA ARG A 644 16.06 6.57 -9.93
C ARG A 644 16.78 5.23 -9.83
N TRP A 645 16.05 4.12 -9.98
CA TRP A 645 16.56 2.79 -9.64
C TRP A 645 17.22 2.07 -10.80
N LYS A 646 16.98 2.52 -12.03
CA LYS A 646 17.36 1.86 -13.29
C LYS A 646 16.89 0.39 -13.32
N ARG A 647 15.72 0.14 -12.70
CA ARG A 647 14.98 -1.12 -12.58
C ARG A 647 13.48 -0.84 -12.73
N PRO A 648 12.75 -1.55 -13.60
CA PRO A 648 13.29 -2.33 -14.73
C PRO A 648 14.24 -1.48 -15.60
N ALA A 649 14.96 -2.11 -16.52
CA ALA A 649 16.06 -1.45 -17.22
C ALA A 649 15.64 -0.22 -18.03
N SER A 650 14.40 -0.22 -18.53
CA SER A 650 13.76 0.85 -19.28
C SER A 650 12.23 0.68 -19.24
N LEU A 651 11.50 1.68 -19.73
CA LEU A 651 10.04 1.56 -19.92
C LEU A 651 9.70 0.46 -20.95
N ASP A 652 10.51 0.30 -21.98
CA ASP A 652 10.36 -0.78 -22.98
C ASP A 652 10.48 -2.15 -22.33
N GLU A 653 11.46 -2.31 -21.43
CA GLU A 653 11.61 -3.55 -20.68
C GLU A 653 10.44 -3.79 -19.73
N TRP A 654 9.93 -2.74 -19.08
CA TRP A 654 8.71 -2.84 -18.28
C TRP A 654 7.53 -3.36 -19.11
N TYR A 655 7.29 -2.78 -20.28
CA TYR A 655 6.28 -3.23 -21.22
C TYR A 655 6.52 -4.68 -21.69
N ASN A 656 7.76 -5.07 -22.02
CA ASN A 656 8.07 -6.45 -22.39
C ASN A 656 7.67 -7.46 -21.31
N GLN A 657 7.88 -7.13 -20.03
CA GLN A 657 7.48 -8.00 -18.92
C GLN A 657 5.96 -8.13 -18.78
N ILE A 658 5.22 -7.05 -19.07
CA ILE A 658 3.75 -7.07 -19.15
C ILE A 658 3.28 -8.00 -20.28
N GLU A 659 3.99 -8.03 -21.42
CA GLU A 659 3.65 -8.92 -22.53
C GLU A 659 3.88 -10.39 -22.22
N ILE A 660 4.92 -10.69 -21.45
CA ILE A 660 5.14 -12.05 -20.95
C ILE A 660 3.94 -12.51 -20.10
N MET A 661 3.39 -11.61 -19.27
CA MET A 661 2.19 -11.89 -18.47
C MET A 661 0.94 -12.04 -19.35
N ARG A 662 0.75 -11.20 -20.39
CA ARG A 662 -0.35 -11.37 -21.36
C ARG A 662 -0.28 -12.72 -22.05
N ARG A 663 0.88 -13.07 -22.58
CA ARG A 663 1.09 -14.37 -23.24
C ARG A 663 0.82 -15.53 -22.28
N PHE A 664 1.27 -15.40 -21.02
CA PHE A 664 0.94 -16.39 -20.00
C PHE A 664 -0.58 -16.59 -19.90
N SER A 665 -1.36 -15.51 -19.74
CA SER A 665 -2.83 -15.59 -19.61
C SER A 665 -3.54 -16.21 -20.82
N LEU A 666 -2.95 -16.08 -22.01
CA LEU A 666 -3.52 -16.59 -23.26
C LEU A 666 -3.19 -18.08 -23.48
N GLU A 667 -1.99 -18.50 -23.13
CA GLU A 667 -1.52 -19.87 -23.36
C GLU A 667 -1.86 -20.81 -22.20
N ARG A 668 -1.84 -20.31 -20.96
CA ARG A 668 -2.00 -21.10 -19.74
C ARG A 668 -3.27 -21.97 -19.70
N PRO A 669 -4.45 -21.49 -20.14
CA PRO A 669 -5.67 -22.29 -20.07
C PRO A 669 -5.57 -23.64 -20.82
N CYS A 670 -5.00 -23.66 -22.03
CA CYS A 670 -4.84 -24.91 -22.80
C CYS A 670 -3.82 -25.86 -22.16
N TYR A 671 -2.71 -25.32 -21.63
CA TYR A 671 -1.74 -26.15 -20.91
C TYR A 671 -2.32 -26.76 -19.64
N MET A 672 -3.19 -26.03 -18.93
CA MET A 672 -3.88 -26.57 -17.75
C MET A 672 -4.93 -27.61 -18.11
N GLU A 673 -5.69 -27.41 -19.19
CA GLU A 673 -6.58 -28.46 -19.71
C GLU A 673 -5.83 -29.76 -19.99
N GLU A 674 -4.73 -29.70 -20.76
CA GLU A 674 -3.93 -30.88 -21.11
C GLU A 674 -3.32 -31.53 -19.86
N ASN A 675 -2.69 -30.73 -19.00
CA ASN A 675 -2.03 -31.21 -17.80
C ASN A 675 -2.99 -31.89 -16.82
N ILE A 676 -4.17 -31.32 -16.56
CA ILE A 676 -5.16 -31.90 -15.65
C ILE A 676 -5.72 -33.21 -16.23
N ARG A 677 -6.00 -33.24 -17.54
CA ARG A 677 -6.50 -34.46 -18.19
C ARG A 677 -5.49 -35.59 -18.13
N ASP A 678 -4.24 -35.30 -18.42
CA ASP A 678 -3.17 -36.31 -18.43
C ASP A 678 -2.85 -36.80 -17.01
N TYR A 679 -2.78 -35.89 -16.04
CA TYR A 679 -2.48 -36.22 -14.65
C TYR A 679 -3.54 -37.15 -14.02
N PHE A 680 -4.83 -36.89 -14.29
CA PHE A 680 -5.93 -37.68 -13.74
C PHE A 680 -6.49 -38.76 -14.68
N ASP A 681 -5.89 -38.97 -15.86
CA ASP A 681 -6.36 -39.90 -16.90
C ASP A 681 -7.84 -39.69 -17.30
N LEU A 682 -8.23 -38.42 -17.50
CA LEU A 682 -9.61 -38.03 -17.79
C LEU A 682 -9.97 -38.21 -19.26
N GLN A 683 -11.10 -38.88 -19.51
CA GLN A 683 -11.67 -39.03 -20.87
C GLN A 683 -12.23 -37.71 -21.41
N SER A 684 -12.69 -36.82 -20.54
CA SER A 684 -13.22 -35.49 -20.87
C SER A 684 -12.96 -34.53 -19.71
N TYR A 685 -12.80 -33.25 -20.02
CA TYR A 685 -12.66 -32.15 -19.06
C TYR A 685 -13.66 -31.06 -19.46
N GLU A 686 -14.43 -30.55 -18.52
CA GLU A 686 -15.52 -29.58 -18.77
C GLU A 686 -14.97 -28.15 -18.91
N PHE A 687 -14.00 -27.98 -19.79
CA PHE A 687 -13.46 -26.69 -20.22
C PHE A 687 -12.96 -26.87 -21.65
N ASP A 688 -13.31 -25.95 -22.54
CA ASP A 688 -12.86 -25.97 -23.94
C ASP A 688 -11.95 -24.76 -24.18
N CYS A 689 -10.64 -25.00 -24.17
CA CYS A 689 -9.67 -23.93 -24.41
C CYS A 689 -9.78 -23.35 -25.84
N SER A 690 -10.49 -24.00 -26.77
CA SER A 690 -10.76 -23.42 -28.09
C SER A 690 -11.76 -22.26 -28.03
N VAL A 691 -12.67 -22.23 -27.06
CA VAL A 691 -13.64 -21.13 -26.87
C VAL A 691 -12.98 -19.89 -26.30
N SER A 692 -12.06 -20.03 -25.33
CA SER A 692 -11.27 -18.91 -24.80
C SER A 692 -10.40 -18.25 -25.88
N ILE A 693 -9.94 -19.03 -26.87
CA ILE A 693 -9.27 -18.51 -28.06
C ILE A 693 -10.27 -17.82 -29.02
N ILE A 694 -11.50 -18.33 -29.14
CA ILE A 694 -12.54 -17.80 -30.05
C ILE A 694 -13.13 -16.47 -29.54
N GLU A 695 -13.37 -16.27 -28.24
CA GLU A 695 -13.91 -14.99 -27.75
C GLU A 695 -12.88 -13.84 -27.88
N ASN A 696 -11.59 -14.15 -27.71
CA ASN A 696 -10.49 -13.21 -28.00
C ASN A 696 -10.31 -12.90 -29.50
N SER A 697 -10.83 -13.74 -30.40
CA SER A 697 -10.66 -13.61 -31.85
C SER A 697 -11.36 -12.38 -32.48
N GLN A 698 -12.08 -11.57 -31.71
CA GLN A 698 -12.66 -10.30 -32.21
C GLN A 698 -11.58 -9.32 -32.73
N LYS A 699 -10.35 -9.41 -32.21
CA LYS A 699 -9.17 -8.80 -32.82
C LYS A 699 -8.29 -9.91 -33.36
N GLU A 700 -8.44 -10.22 -34.65
CA GLU A 700 -7.63 -11.23 -35.35
C GLU A 700 -6.12 -10.90 -35.36
N ILE A 701 -5.78 -9.64 -35.09
CA ILE A 701 -4.41 -9.16 -34.89
C ILE A 701 -4.36 -8.36 -33.61
N VAL A 702 -3.46 -8.76 -32.72
CA VAL A 702 -3.14 -8.02 -31.50
C VAL A 702 -1.71 -7.49 -31.65
N ILE A 703 -1.51 -6.21 -31.34
CA ILE A 703 -0.20 -5.56 -31.33
C ILE A 703 0.10 -5.13 -29.92
N TYR A 704 1.32 -5.43 -29.50
CA TYR A 704 1.77 -5.12 -28.16
C TYR A 704 3.30 -4.99 -28.08
N PRO A 705 3.87 -4.17 -27.18
CA PRO A 705 3.14 -3.20 -26.37
C PRO A 705 2.44 -2.16 -27.25
N ASN A 706 1.40 -1.54 -26.73
CA ASN A 706 0.63 -0.52 -27.44
C ASN A 706 -0.10 0.36 -26.41
N PRO A 707 0.47 1.51 -26.00
CA PRO A 707 1.59 2.21 -26.64
C PRO A 707 2.94 1.48 -26.58
N SER A 708 3.82 1.74 -27.56
CA SER A 708 5.14 1.13 -27.72
C SER A 708 6.22 2.20 -27.93
N CYS A 709 7.46 1.90 -27.57
CA CYS A 709 8.61 2.74 -27.93
C CYS A 709 9.27 2.32 -29.26
N GLY A 710 8.58 1.48 -30.05
CA GLY A 710 9.01 1.03 -31.37
C GLY A 710 9.25 -0.47 -31.47
N SER A 711 9.62 -1.16 -30.39
CA SER A 711 9.64 -2.63 -30.41
C SER A 711 8.23 -3.16 -30.14
N ILE A 712 7.67 -3.92 -31.09
CA ILE A 712 6.34 -4.55 -30.97
C ILE A 712 6.38 -6.02 -31.36
N SER A 713 5.55 -6.83 -30.73
CA SER A 713 5.15 -8.14 -31.20
C SER A 713 3.75 -8.04 -31.79
N LEU A 714 3.58 -8.72 -32.91
CA LEU A 714 2.30 -8.87 -33.56
C LEU A 714 1.86 -10.33 -33.44
N PHE A 715 0.77 -10.56 -32.73
CA PHE A 715 0.22 -11.87 -32.47
C PHE A 715 -0.92 -12.18 -33.43
N ASN A 716 -0.85 -13.37 -34.05
CA ASN A 716 -1.91 -13.91 -34.87
C ASN A 716 -2.93 -14.62 -33.99
N ASN A 717 -3.99 -13.90 -33.66
CA ASN A 717 -5.14 -14.40 -32.91
C ASN A 717 -6.30 -14.85 -33.82
N SER A 718 -6.03 -15.01 -35.13
CA SER A 718 -7.06 -15.44 -36.08
C SER A 718 -7.23 -16.97 -36.07
N SER A 719 -8.27 -17.46 -36.73
CA SER A 719 -8.52 -18.89 -36.88
C SER A 719 -7.56 -19.60 -37.87
N SER A 720 -6.63 -18.87 -38.51
CA SER A 720 -5.77 -19.37 -39.59
C SER A 720 -4.34 -18.84 -39.50
N ASN A 721 -3.38 -19.55 -40.11
CA ASN A 721 -2.02 -19.01 -40.24
C ASN A 721 -2.02 -17.79 -41.18
N PHE A 722 -1.15 -16.82 -40.90
CA PHE A 722 -0.76 -15.81 -41.86
C PHE A 722 0.49 -16.30 -42.57
N GLU A 723 0.32 -16.95 -43.73
CA GLU A 723 1.42 -17.42 -44.57
C GLU A 723 1.72 -16.38 -45.66
N HIS A 724 3.00 -16.15 -45.93
CA HIS A 724 3.45 -15.19 -46.95
C HIS A 724 2.86 -13.77 -46.80
N ALA A 725 2.62 -13.33 -45.56
CA ALA A 725 1.90 -12.09 -45.31
C ALA A 725 2.76 -10.85 -45.59
N GLU A 726 2.13 -9.81 -46.13
CA GLU A 726 2.72 -8.48 -46.28
C GLU A 726 2.23 -7.57 -45.15
N LEU A 727 3.16 -7.15 -44.31
CA LEU A 727 2.95 -6.22 -43.23
C LEU A 727 3.28 -4.80 -43.70
N SER A 728 2.43 -3.84 -43.38
CA SER A 728 2.68 -2.43 -43.66
C SER A 728 2.26 -1.57 -42.48
N VAL A 729 3.09 -0.60 -42.12
CA VAL A 729 2.80 0.38 -41.08
C VAL A 729 2.53 1.71 -41.76
N HIS A 730 1.41 2.34 -41.43
CA HIS A 730 0.99 3.63 -41.97
C HIS A 730 0.88 4.65 -40.85
N SER A 731 1.19 5.91 -41.10
CA SER A 731 0.89 7.00 -40.17
C SER A 731 -0.61 7.21 -40.01
N SER A 732 -1.02 8.00 -39.00
CA SER A 732 -2.41 8.46 -38.86
C SER A 732 -2.95 9.27 -40.05
N THR A 733 -2.07 9.81 -40.91
CA THR A 733 -2.42 10.48 -42.17
C THR A 733 -2.51 9.51 -43.36
N GLY A 734 -2.19 8.24 -43.17
CA GLY A 734 -2.23 7.18 -44.19
C GLY A 734 -0.96 7.05 -45.03
N ASP A 735 0.15 7.67 -44.60
CA ASP A 735 1.43 7.56 -45.29
C ASP A 735 2.12 6.25 -44.89
N LEU A 736 2.56 5.44 -45.85
CA LEU A 736 3.35 4.23 -45.60
C LEU A 736 4.71 4.61 -44.99
N VAL A 737 5.00 4.10 -43.79
CA VAL A 737 6.26 4.35 -43.06
C VAL A 737 7.19 3.15 -43.00
N GLU A 738 6.65 1.93 -43.04
CA GLU A 738 7.42 0.69 -42.92
C GLU A 738 6.68 -0.48 -43.59
N THR A 739 7.42 -1.47 -44.11
CA THR A 739 6.84 -2.70 -44.65
C THR A 739 7.73 -3.91 -44.36
N PHE A 740 7.10 -5.07 -44.14
CA PHE A 740 7.75 -6.35 -43.97
C PHE A 740 7.10 -7.35 -44.92
N GLN A 741 7.91 -8.09 -45.68
CA GLN A 741 7.45 -9.01 -46.72
C GLN A 741 7.66 -10.45 -46.27
N GLU A 742 6.85 -11.36 -46.80
CA GLU A 742 7.03 -12.81 -46.60
C GLU A 742 7.00 -13.23 -45.12
N VAL A 743 6.17 -12.56 -44.32
CA VAL A 743 6.08 -12.82 -42.88
C VAL A 743 5.14 -13.99 -42.64
N ASN A 744 5.65 -15.02 -41.97
CA ASN A 744 4.85 -16.17 -41.56
C ASN A 744 4.54 -16.05 -40.07
N ILE A 745 3.26 -15.95 -39.75
CA ILE A 745 2.77 -15.88 -38.37
C ILE A 745 1.77 -17.02 -38.20
N PRO A 746 2.22 -18.22 -37.79
CA PRO A 746 1.31 -19.31 -37.46
C PRO A 746 0.22 -18.89 -36.48
N LYS A 747 -0.94 -19.54 -36.55
CA LYS A 747 -2.02 -19.33 -35.57
C LYS A 747 -1.46 -19.51 -34.15
N GLY A 748 -1.78 -18.58 -33.26
CA GLY A 748 -1.37 -18.65 -31.85
C GLY A 748 0.12 -18.34 -31.64
N THR A 749 0.77 -17.68 -32.60
CA THR A 749 2.17 -17.26 -32.48
C THR A 749 2.31 -15.77 -32.77
N SER A 750 3.45 -15.20 -32.41
CA SER A 750 3.79 -13.81 -32.66
C SER A 750 5.02 -13.67 -33.56
N VAL A 751 5.14 -12.49 -34.16
CA VAL A 751 6.37 -12.02 -34.81
C VAL A 751 6.77 -10.68 -34.22
N ASP A 752 8.06 -10.52 -33.93
CA ASP A 752 8.60 -9.27 -33.42
C ASP A 752 8.99 -8.34 -34.58
N LEU A 753 8.64 -7.07 -34.45
CA LEU A 753 8.91 -5.99 -35.38
C LEU A 753 9.63 -4.87 -34.62
N ASN A 754 10.74 -4.39 -35.18
CA ASN A 754 11.43 -3.21 -34.65
C ASN A 754 11.06 -1.98 -35.49
N LEU A 755 10.41 -1.02 -34.84
CA LEU A 755 9.91 0.25 -35.35
C LEU A 755 10.45 1.45 -34.54
N GLU A 756 11.57 1.29 -33.80
CA GLU A 756 12.18 2.34 -32.95
C GLU A 756 12.59 3.61 -33.72
N ARG A 757 12.65 3.52 -35.05
CA ARG A 757 12.91 4.65 -35.95
C ARG A 757 11.69 5.53 -36.19
N LEU A 758 10.50 5.10 -35.77
CA LEU A 758 9.28 5.89 -35.89
C LEU A 758 9.23 6.94 -34.78
N SER A 759 8.72 8.13 -35.11
CA SER A 759 8.48 9.18 -34.14
C SER A 759 7.23 8.89 -33.30
N ALA A 760 7.14 9.45 -32.10
CA ALA A 760 5.92 9.48 -31.30
C ALA A 760 4.68 9.83 -32.15
N GLY A 761 3.63 9.01 -32.06
CA GLY A 761 2.40 9.22 -32.82
C GLY A 761 1.54 7.97 -32.98
N ILE A 762 0.38 8.15 -33.63
CA ILE A 762 -0.53 7.06 -33.96
C ILE A 762 -0.20 6.52 -35.36
N TYR A 763 -0.08 5.21 -35.44
CA TYR A 763 0.15 4.43 -36.64
C TYR A 763 -0.93 3.35 -36.78
N PHE A 764 -1.01 2.76 -37.97
CA PHE A 764 -1.86 1.62 -38.27
C PHE A 764 -1.00 0.54 -38.92
N VAL A 765 -0.93 -0.60 -38.27
CA VAL A 765 -0.27 -1.77 -38.84
C VAL A 765 -1.33 -2.59 -39.54
N SER A 766 -1.08 -2.89 -40.80
CA SER A 766 -1.95 -3.68 -41.66
C SER A 766 -1.23 -4.93 -42.12
N ILE A 767 -1.90 -6.07 -42.03
CA ILE A 767 -1.50 -7.34 -42.62
C ILE A 767 -2.37 -7.60 -43.83
N LEU A 768 -1.72 -7.78 -44.97
CA LEU A 768 -2.30 -8.32 -46.16
C LEU A 768 -1.93 -9.81 -46.25
N THR A 769 -2.95 -10.64 -46.33
CA THR A 769 -2.83 -12.07 -46.68
C THR A 769 -3.55 -12.33 -48.00
N ASP A 770 -3.36 -13.52 -48.56
CA ASP A 770 -4.06 -13.95 -49.79
C ASP A 770 -5.60 -13.91 -49.67
N SER A 771 -6.15 -13.92 -48.44
CA SER A 771 -7.58 -14.04 -48.18
C SER A 771 -8.21 -12.85 -47.47
N ALA A 772 -7.43 -11.98 -46.82
CA ALA A 772 -7.94 -10.83 -46.07
C ALA A 772 -6.91 -9.72 -45.83
N VAL A 773 -7.40 -8.49 -45.64
CA VAL A 773 -6.66 -7.38 -45.02
C VAL A 773 -7.15 -7.21 -43.60
N LYS A 774 -6.22 -7.14 -42.66
CA LYS A 774 -6.49 -6.89 -41.24
C LYS A 774 -5.64 -5.72 -40.79
N SER A 775 -6.17 -4.85 -39.95
CA SER A 775 -5.44 -3.71 -39.45
C SER A 775 -5.73 -3.45 -37.99
N THR A 776 -4.75 -2.93 -37.28
CA THR A 776 -4.90 -2.51 -35.90
C THR A 776 -4.09 -1.25 -35.63
N LYS A 777 -4.54 -0.49 -34.63
CA LYS A 777 -3.91 0.77 -34.22
C LYS A 777 -2.64 0.46 -33.45
N LEU A 778 -1.58 1.20 -33.75
CA LEU A 778 -0.32 1.24 -33.00
C LEU A 778 -0.12 2.66 -32.49
N VAL A 779 0.29 2.82 -31.24
CA VAL A 779 0.71 4.09 -30.67
C VAL A 779 2.19 3.98 -30.37
N ILE A 780 2.99 4.89 -30.92
CA ILE A 780 4.39 5.07 -30.58
C ILE A 780 4.51 6.26 -29.61
N GLU A 781 5.20 6.10 -28.49
CA GLU A 781 5.43 7.18 -27.50
C GLU A 781 6.64 8.06 -27.80
#